data_AF-A0A2T6L560-F1
#
_entry.id   AF-A0A2T6L560-F1
#
_cell.length_a   1.000
_cell.length_b   1.000
_cell.length_c   1.000
_cell.angle_alpha   90.00
_cell.angle_beta   90.00
_cell.angle_gamma   90.00
#
_symmetry.space_group_name_H-M   'P 1'
#
loop_
_entity.id
_entity.type
_entity.pdbx_description
1 polymer ?
#
loop_
_entity_poly.entity_id
_entity_poly.type
_entity_poly.pdbx_seq_one_letter_code
_entity_poly.pdbx_strand_id
1 'polypeptide(L)'
;MAVSGGVAVSVSGGTAVAVSGGPAVEVGVGAAGRRARAVWELAPERLRTAAGAVGRLQAERGIYFAPVRHHSPACAVAVRAAIEELRPAAVLIEGPEEFTRLVPDLLHEATRPPIAVLSLGGSGTGDSGGGGSGGGGRSGRGSGGAAGARAGESEGGEGAGFYPLASFSPEWVALRAGHDVGAELAFIDRPFGERSAAERAVSEDEPSDTGSSDTGSSDSARPDPFARTLMSERYLAHSEAVAALARRLGCRDHDEVWDHLFESRGSAELADWRTMFDDVFAWAALARLDYEENVLAAEGSLDREARMAARVAETVDRLGSDRPGSGRPASDRPDTPGGPVLVVTGAFHTLALVEALSGAPEGVVVRDRQPEGGFGPTAQGEAWLVRYDHERLDGLRGFGAGMPSPGYYERLHAAHQRELGFDGSGTGSPRDPCAGSGTAPGSASTSASDRASASDRASGSDTASGSESAGPIGARALATEVLVDVARGAAERGHTVSLPQVSAAAESASRLADLRERAFPGRTDLLDAMRSCYVQDDGGVGGPGEPERPLGLAIAEVFGGRSLGDVPPGSASPPLVRDVRERVRAVRLVVDDSVPRTARLDARRTPAHRAKRQVLALLDFVGAGFGQLVSGPDHVAGRGLGLITEEWQYCWTPLVEARLVEMVHLGATLEAVAVARLEEAENLLSGTGTGAAAVAGAGSGAGVGPGAGAASVDALARLVAQTLVIGMGAHLPRIVSLLRATLDTDRDLDSVVSGARRLLGLWQARVELGAEEHAGELLDLVSQALATAAYLVSDLGKVRAEDEDAAISTLIDLRALLRDTAAAGAAGTSGVGTDGAGTSGAGKDGAGADGAGTQDVGANGARADRVEASGVEASRVEESGVGVDGVRAANRIAVVRELARLREEEGTAPAVAGALLALGFTDGEVPDGVLVTRVSGALTAGADPATAVRFLGGVMRAAPDLILHTPELFDAVDDALRALDSDAFLALLPDLRRAFTWLRPTETHRLAQRVAERTGARVDQVDVRVALSEEDLATGLALDHELAAVLERDGLAHWGGGPGAGATARAVSAGDTVSAGDTVSAGAAATGGGA
;
A
#
# COMPACT_ATOMS: atom_id res chain seq x y z
N MET A 1 -16.10 -48.43 -12.32
CA MET A 1 -16.46 -49.71 -11.67
C MET A 1 -17.60 -49.42 -10.70
N ALA A 2 -18.81 -49.84 -11.04
CA ALA A 2 -19.97 -49.75 -10.17
C ALA A 2 -20.09 -51.05 -9.37
N VAL A 3 -20.29 -50.99 -8.06
CA VAL A 3 -20.76 -52.14 -7.28
C VAL A 3 -21.90 -51.68 -6.36
N SER A 4 -23.10 -51.94 -6.85
CA SER A 4 -24.33 -52.13 -6.08
C SER A 4 -24.22 -53.41 -5.23
N GLY A 5 -24.58 -53.34 -3.95
CA GLY A 5 -24.70 -54.52 -3.10
C GLY A 5 -25.62 -54.26 -1.92
N GLY A 6 -26.91 -54.57 -2.08
CA GLY A 6 -27.88 -54.58 -1.00
C GLY A 6 -27.76 -55.85 -0.16
N VAL A 7 -27.79 -55.69 1.16
CA VAL A 7 -28.10 -56.76 2.11
C VAL A 7 -29.06 -56.20 3.14
N ALA A 8 -30.26 -56.78 3.20
CA ALA A 8 -31.24 -56.52 4.23
C ALA A 8 -30.81 -57.25 5.52
N VAL A 9 -30.70 -56.51 6.61
CA VAL A 9 -30.61 -57.08 7.96
C VAL A 9 -31.72 -56.44 8.80
N SER A 10 -32.70 -57.25 9.16
CA SER A 10 -33.72 -56.92 10.15
C SER A 10 -33.13 -56.96 11.55
N VAL A 11 -33.16 -55.85 12.29
CA VAL A 11 -32.97 -55.85 13.75
C VAL A 11 -34.11 -55.07 14.39
N SER A 12 -34.88 -55.80 15.19
CA SER A 12 -35.99 -55.38 16.02
C SER A 12 -35.53 -54.89 17.41
N GLY A 13 -36.26 -53.93 17.97
CA GLY A 13 -36.21 -53.50 19.39
C GLY A 13 -35.84 -52.03 19.50
N GLY A 14 -36.73 -51.09 19.82
CA GLY A 14 -37.49 -50.86 21.06
C GLY A 14 -37.21 -49.38 21.43
N THR A 15 -38.08 -48.52 21.94
CA THR A 15 -39.40 -48.60 22.58
C THR A 15 -40.09 -47.24 22.36
N ALA A 16 -41.31 -47.25 21.83
CA ALA A 16 -42.14 -46.06 21.73
C ALA A 16 -42.87 -45.78 23.06
N VAL A 17 -42.81 -44.55 23.54
CA VAL A 17 -43.76 -44.03 24.54
C VAL A 17 -44.95 -43.46 23.78
N ALA A 18 -46.10 -44.09 23.95
CA ALA A 18 -47.36 -43.71 23.32
C ALA A 18 -47.98 -42.48 24.00
N VAL A 19 -48.35 -41.49 23.20
CA VAL A 19 -49.41 -40.53 23.53
C VAL A 19 -50.50 -40.70 22.48
N SER A 20 -51.72 -40.87 22.96
CA SER A 20 -52.91 -41.36 22.24
C SER A 20 -53.56 -40.33 21.31
N GLY A 21 -53.96 -40.77 20.11
CA GLY A 21 -55.24 -40.37 19.49
C GLY A 21 -55.20 -39.57 18.18
N GLY A 22 -54.72 -40.16 17.09
CA GLY A 22 -54.93 -39.71 15.70
C GLY A 22 -54.33 -40.72 14.71
N PRO A 23 -54.86 -40.90 13.48
CA PRO A 23 -54.35 -41.91 12.56
C PRO A 23 -52.90 -41.57 12.20
N ALA A 24 -51.97 -42.40 12.66
CA ALA A 24 -50.57 -42.29 12.33
C ALA A 24 -50.40 -42.57 10.83
N VAL A 25 -50.17 -41.53 10.05
CA VAL A 25 -49.54 -41.65 8.74
C VAL A 25 -48.08 -41.96 9.03
N GLU A 26 -47.69 -43.24 8.92
CA GLU A 26 -46.27 -43.61 8.86
C GLU A 26 -45.68 -42.99 7.59
N VAL A 27 -45.10 -41.81 7.73
CA VAL A 27 -44.27 -41.20 6.69
C VAL A 27 -42.98 -42.00 6.65
N GLY A 28 -42.89 -42.96 5.73
CA GLY A 28 -41.68 -43.73 5.50
C GLY A 28 -40.54 -42.79 5.11
N VAL A 29 -39.57 -42.60 6.01
CA VAL A 29 -38.35 -41.82 5.74
C VAL A 29 -37.61 -42.52 4.61
N GLY A 30 -37.57 -41.90 3.42
CA GLY A 30 -36.93 -42.43 2.21
C GLY A 30 -35.42 -42.69 2.39
N ALA A 31 -34.79 -43.34 1.42
CA ALA A 31 -33.37 -43.71 1.48
C ALA A 31 -32.43 -42.51 1.67
N ALA A 32 -32.78 -41.33 1.15
CA ALA A 32 -32.06 -40.07 1.39
C ALA A 32 -32.17 -39.60 2.85
N GLY A 33 -33.38 -39.60 3.43
CA GLY A 33 -33.59 -39.24 4.83
C GLY A 33 -32.94 -40.22 5.83
N ARG A 34 -32.81 -41.51 5.46
CA ARG A 34 -32.04 -42.49 6.25
C ARG A 34 -30.53 -42.27 6.18
N ARG A 35 -30.00 -41.82 5.03
CA ARG A 35 -28.58 -41.45 4.88
C ARG A 35 -28.27 -40.15 5.63
N ALA A 36 -29.11 -39.13 5.52
CA ALA A 36 -28.97 -37.87 6.25
C ALA A 36 -28.97 -38.09 7.77
N ARG A 37 -29.88 -38.94 8.28
CA ARG A 37 -29.92 -39.32 9.70
C ARG A 37 -28.67 -40.07 10.17
N ALA A 38 -28.15 -41.00 9.36
CA ALA A 38 -26.92 -41.74 9.69
C ALA A 38 -25.67 -40.86 9.68
N VAL A 39 -25.62 -39.83 8.82
CA VAL A 39 -24.54 -38.83 8.79
C VAL A 39 -24.60 -37.94 10.04
N TRP A 40 -25.80 -37.48 10.43
CA TRP A 40 -25.99 -36.69 11.65
C TRP A 40 -25.70 -37.47 12.94
N GLU A 41 -25.89 -38.80 12.97
CA GLU A 41 -25.51 -39.64 14.11
C GLU A 41 -23.98 -39.65 14.38
N LEU A 42 -23.16 -39.34 13.37
CA LEU A 42 -21.69 -39.23 13.50
C LEU A 42 -21.21 -37.83 13.92
N ALA A 43 -22.06 -36.81 13.86
CA ALA A 43 -21.70 -35.45 14.25
C ALA A 43 -21.45 -35.35 15.77
N PRO A 44 -20.62 -34.42 16.26
CA PRO A 44 -20.43 -34.18 17.70
C PRO A 44 -21.76 -33.97 18.45
N GLU A 45 -21.84 -34.43 19.70
CA GLU A 45 -23.09 -34.38 20.48
C GLU A 45 -23.65 -32.95 20.62
N ARG A 46 -22.76 -31.98 20.84
CA ARG A 46 -23.10 -30.56 20.91
C ARG A 46 -23.74 -30.08 19.61
N LEU A 47 -23.16 -30.43 18.46
CA LEU A 47 -23.69 -30.09 17.14
C LEU A 47 -25.07 -30.74 16.89
N ARG A 48 -25.25 -32.03 17.23
CA ARG A 48 -26.56 -32.69 17.12
C ARG A 48 -27.63 -32.01 17.98
N THR A 49 -27.27 -31.62 19.20
CA THR A 49 -28.17 -30.94 20.13
C THR A 49 -28.57 -29.56 19.59
N ALA A 50 -27.60 -28.81 19.08
CA ALA A 50 -27.82 -27.51 18.46
C ALA A 50 -28.70 -27.60 17.19
N ALA A 51 -28.46 -28.57 16.31
CA ALA A 51 -29.32 -28.81 15.14
C ALA A 51 -30.79 -29.11 15.53
N GLY A 52 -30.99 -29.92 16.58
CA GLY A 52 -32.34 -30.12 17.14
C GLY A 52 -32.94 -28.85 17.74
N ALA A 53 -32.11 -27.94 18.27
CA ALA A 53 -32.55 -26.65 18.79
C ALA A 53 -32.97 -25.66 17.69
N VAL A 54 -32.30 -25.68 16.52
CA VAL A 54 -32.71 -24.89 15.34
C VAL A 54 -34.17 -25.19 14.97
N GLY A 55 -34.54 -26.47 14.82
CA GLY A 55 -35.91 -26.86 14.49
C GLY A 55 -36.95 -26.43 15.55
N ARG A 56 -36.57 -26.44 16.84
CA ARG A 56 -37.44 -25.92 17.91
C ARG A 56 -37.60 -24.40 17.85
N LEU A 57 -36.52 -23.66 17.65
CA LEU A 57 -36.56 -22.20 17.52
C LEU A 57 -37.41 -21.76 16.32
N GLN A 58 -37.35 -22.49 15.21
CA GLN A 58 -38.22 -22.28 14.04
C GLN A 58 -39.69 -22.51 14.39
N ALA A 59 -40.01 -23.66 15.01
CA ALA A 59 -41.40 -24.04 15.29
C ALA A 59 -42.06 -23.22 16.42
N GLU A 60 -41.31 -22.93 17.48
CA GLU A 60 -41.85 -22.32 18.71
C GLU A 60 -41.73 -20.79 18.70
N ARG A 61 -40.64 -20.26 18.13
CA ARG A 61 -40.31 -18.83 18.18
C ARG A 61 -40.33 -18.15 16.81
N GLY A 62 -40.46 -18.91 15.71
CA GLY A 62 -40.44 -18.35 14.36
C GLY A 62 -39.08 -17.77 13.96
N ILE A 63 -37.99 -18.27 14.56
CA ILE A 63 -36.62 -17.83 14.28
C ILE A 63 -36.01 -18.78 13.26
N TYR A 64 -35.63 -18.26 12.10
CA TYR A 64 -34.93 -18.98 11.05
C TYR A 64 -33.50 -18.43 10.96
N PHE A 65 -32.52 -19.33 10.89
CA PHE A 65 -31.12 -18.96 10.67
C PHE A 65 -30.75 -19.21 9.21
N ALA A 66 -30.12 -18.22 8.60
CA ALA A 66 -29.39 -18.30 7.34
C ALA A 66 -27.90 -18.18 7.66
N PRO A 67 -27.23 -19.29 8.04
CA PRO A 67 -25.78 -19.33 8.17
C PRO A 67 -25.16 -19.14 6.78
N VAL A 68 -24.30 -18.15 6.65
CA VAL A 68 -23.68 -17.80 5.36
C VAL A 68 -22.16 -17.74 5.46
N ARG A 69 -21.50 -17.98 4.33
CA ARG A 69 -20.14 -17.51 4.10
C ARG A 69 -20.21 -16.17 3.38
N HIS A 70 -19.41 -15.20 3.81
CA HIS A 70 -19.37 -13.88 3.19
C HIS A 70 -18.92 -14.01 1.73
N HIS A 71 -19.52 -13.22 0.83
CA HIS A 71 -19.18 -13.23 -0.60
C HIS A 71 -19.39 -14.58 -1.32
N SER A 72 -20.25 -15.47 -0.80
CA SER A 72 -20.60 -16.74 -1.45
C SER A 72 -21.83 -16.61 -2.37
N PRO A 73 -21.68 -16.81 -3.69
CA PRO A 73 -22.82 -16.93 -4.61
C PRO A 73 -23.83 -17.99 -4.21
N ALA A 74 -23.37 -19.17 -3.75
CA ALA A 74 -24.22 -20.26 -3.27
C ALA A 74 -25.10 -19.82 -2.09
N CYS A 75 -24.51 -19.20 -1.07
CA CYS A 75 -25.27 -18.66 0.07
C CYS A 75 -26.23 -17.55 -0.37
N ALA A 76 -25.85 -16.69 -1.31
CA ALA A 76 -26.69 -15.61 -1.81
C ALA A 76 -27.96 -16.14 -2.51
N VAL A 77 -27.83 -17.20 -3.32
CA VAL A 77 -28.98 -17.90 -3.93
C VAL A 77 -29.90 -18.49 -2.86
N ALA A 78 -29.34 -19.19 -1.88
CA ALA A 78 -30.11 -19.79 -0.79
C ALA A 78 -30.84 -18.74 0.06
N VAL A 79 -30.19 -17.62 0.38
CA VAL A 79 -30.81 -16.49 1.10
C VAL A 79 -31.97 -15.90 0.32
N ARG A 80 -31.81 -15.66 -0.99
CA ARG A 80 -32.90 -15.16 -1.84
C ARG A 80 -34.09 -16.11 -1.81
N ALA A 81 -33.85 -17.40 -2.04
CA ALA A 81 -34.89 -18.44 -2.04
C ALA A 81 -35.61 -18.52 -0.69
N ALA A 82 -34.86 -18.46 0.43
CA ALA A 82 -35.43 -18.45 1.77
C ALA A 82 -36.34 -17.24 2.01
N ILE A 83 -35.92 -16.03 1.59
CA ILE A 83 -36.73 -14.81 1.77
C ILE A 83 -38.00 -14.85 0.91
N GLU A 84 -37.91 -15.29 -0.34
CA GLU A 84 -39.06 -15.40 -1.23
C GLU A 84 -40.09 -16.42 -0.74
N GLU A 85 -39.64 -17.55 -0.17
CA GLU A 85 -40.51 -18.58 0.39
C GLU A 85 -41.09 -18.19 1.75
N LEU A 86 -40.24 -17.73 2.69
CA LEU A 86 -40.65 -17.45 4.07
C LEU A 86 -41.41 -16.13 4.22
N ARG A 87 -41.14 -15.15 3.35
CA ARG A 87 -41.61 -13.76 3.46
C ARG A 87 -41.50 -13.22 4.89
N PRO A 88 -40.28 -13.13 5.44
CA PRO A 88 -40.06 -12.77 6.84
C PRO A 88 -40.58 -11.37 7.18
N ALA A 89 -41.01 -11.17 8.43
CA ALA A 89 -41.38 -9.86 8.94
C ALA A 89 -40.14 -9.01 9.29
N ALA A 90 -39.01 -9.66 9.61
CA ALA A 90 -37.73 -9.00 9.79
C ALA A 90 -36.59 -9.87 9.24
N VAL A 91 -35.61 -9.22 8.62
CA VAL A 91 -34.33 -9.80 8.20
C VAL A 91 -33.22 -9.10 9.00
N LEU A 92 -32.60 -9.86 9.90
CA LEU A 92 -31.53 -9.41 10.79
C LEU A 92 -30.19 -9.88 10.24
N ILE A 93 -29.26 -8.96 10.04
CA ILE A 93 -28.03 -9.19 9.29
C ILE A 93 -26.82 -8.99 10.21
N GLU A 94 -25.85 -9.89 10.16
CA GLU A 94 -24.57 -9.69 10.83
C GLU A 94 -23.85 -8.46 10.27
N GLY A 95 -23.63 -7.49 11.13
CA GLY A 95 -22.86 -6.29 10.87
C GLY A 95 -23.12 -5.30 12.01
N PRO A 96 -22.18 -4.39 12.32
CA PRO A 96 -22.36 -3.39 13.36
C PRO A 96 -23.72 -2.68 13.26
N GLU A 97 -24.46 -2.64 14.37
CA GLU A 97 -25.84 -2.15 14.39
C GLU A 97 -26.00 -0.69 13.92
N GLU A 98 -24.95 0.13 14.03
CA GLU A 98 -24.87 1.49 13.49
C GLU A 98 -25.00 1.54 11.97
N PHE A 99 -24.78 0.43 11.25
CA PHE A 99 -24.97 0.36 9.80
C PHE A 99 -26.44 0.41 9.42
N THR A 100 -27.35 0.13 10.35
CA THR A 100 -28.80 0.18 10.11
C THR A 100 -29.25 1.54 9.58
N ARG A 101 -28.59 2.64 9.97
CA ARG A 101 -28.91 3.99 9.46
C ARG A 101 -28.54 4.19 7.99
N LEU A 102 -27.65 3.36 7.44
CA LEU A 102 -27.21 3.40 6.05
C LEU A 102 -28.08 2.52 5.13
N VAL A 103 -29.03 1.76 5.66
CA VAL A 103 -29.93 0.91 4.86
C VAL A 103 -30.63 1.68 3.74
N PRO A 104 -31.14 2.92 3.93
CA PRO A 104 -31.71 3.70 2.83
C PRO A 104 -30.71 3.97 1.69
N ASP A 105 -29.46 4.29 2.02
CA ASP A 105 -28.39 4.52 1.04
C ASP A 105 -27.98 3.19 0.36
N LEU A 106 -27.89 2.10 1.10
CA LEU A 106 -27.61 0.75 0.56
C LEU A 106 -28.70 0.30 -0.42
N LEU A 107 -29.97 0.63 -0.16
CA LEU A 107 -31.11 0.29 -1.01
C LEU A 107 -31.34 1.28 -2.16
N HIS A 108 -30.65 2.40 -2.19
CA HIS A 108 -30.80 3.38 -3.25
C HIS A 108 -30.47 2.77 -4.64
N GLU A 109 -31.17 3.21 -5.68
CA GLU A 109 -31.02 2.66 -7.05
C GLU A 109 -29.65 2.93 -7.67
N ALA A 110 -29.02 4.04 -7.28
CA ALA A 110 -27.67 4.42 -7.69
C ALA A 110 -26.56 3.65 -6.97
N THR A 111 -26.89 2.87 -5.93
CA THR A 111 -25.89 2.08 -5.19
C THR A 111 -25.62 0.78 -5.92
N ARG A 112 -24.41 0.68 -6.49
CA ARG A 112 -23.96 -0.48 -7.27
C ARG A 112 -22.74 -1.08 -6.58
N PRO A 113 -22.80 -2.32 -6.08
CA PRO A 113 -21.60 -2.98 -5.54
C PRO A 113 -20.55 -3.23 -6.65
N PRO A 114 -19.26 -3.36 -6.32
CA PRO A 114 -18.72 -3.50 -4.96
C PRO A 114 -18.64 -2.17 -4.18
N ILE A 115 -19.21 -2.16 -2.97
CA ILE A 115 -19.21 -1.02 -2.04
C ILE A 115 -18.74 -1.49 -0.67
N ALA A 116 -18.43 -0.58 0.24
CA ALA A 116 -18.14 -0.94 1.62
C ALA A 116 -18.73 0.06 2.59
N VAL A 117 -19.07 -0.42 3.79
CA VAL A 117 -19.29 0.45 4.94
C VAL A 117 -17.96 0.62 5.68
N LEU A 118 -17.47 1.85 5.76
CA LEU A 118 -16.27 2.22 6.50
C LEU A 118 -16.68 2.66 7.92
N SER A 119 -15.98 2.14 8.93
CA SER A 119 -16.13 2.55 10.34
C SER A 119 -14.80 2.96 10.93
N LEU A 120 -14.83 3.96 11.80
CA LEU A 120 -13.67 4.42 12.56
C LEU A 120 -13.79 4.02 14.04
N GLY A 121 -12.67 3.66 14.66
CA GLY A 121 -12.58 3.39 16.08
C GLY A 121 -12.70 4.70 16.85
N GLY A 122 -13.62 4.79 17.80
CA GLY A 122 -13.89 6.03 18.51
C GLY A 122 -12.67 6.51 19.33
N SER A 123 -12.31 7.78 19.17
CA SER A 123 -11.56 8.53 20.18
C SER A 123 -12.49 8.71 21.39
N GLY A 124 -12.22 8.06 22.51
CA GLY A 124 -13.11 8.07 23.66
C GLY A 124 -13.33 9.48 24.23
N THR A 125 -14.39 10.18 23.81
CA THR A 125 -14.94 11.31 24.56
C THR A 125 -15.83 10.74 25.66
N GLY A 126 -15.22 10.32 26.77
CA GLY A 126 -15.94 9.95 27.98
C GLY A 126 -16.61 11.16 28.59
N ASP A 127 -17.85 11.43 28.21
CA ASP A 127 -18.74 12.33 28.95
C ASP A 127 -19.05 11.71 30.32
N SER A 128 -18.35 12.18 31.34
CA SER A 128 -18.54 11.78 32.74
C SER A 128 -19.70 12.59 33.35
N GLY A 129 -20.93 12.21 32.96
CA GLY A 129 -22.17 12.68 33.56
C GLY A 129 -22.47 12.01 34.91
N GLY A 130 -22.26 12.78 35.98
CA GLY A 130 -22.36 12.46 37.40
C GLY A 130 -23.53 11.64 37.98
N GLY A 131 -23.28 11.10 39.18
CA GLY A 131 -24.29 10.62 40.13
C GLY A 131 -23.67 10.07 41.43
N GLY A 132 -23.46 10.94 42.42
CA GLY A 132 -22.81 10.59 43.69
C GLY A 132 -23.73 9.99 44.77
N SER A 133 -23.11 9.24 45.68
CA SER A 133 -23.42 9.01 47.12
C SER A 133 -22.65 7.74 47.52
N GLY A 134 -21.72 7.67 48.49
CA GLY A 134 -21.73 8.20 49.85
C GLY A 134 -21.76 7.02 50.84
N GLY A 135 -20.63 6.67 51.48
CA GLY A 135 -20.62 5.70 52.59
C GLY A 135 -19.27 4.99 52.83
N GLY A 136 -18.55 5.38 53.88
CA GLY A 136 -17.24 4.83 54.24
C GLY A 136 -17.27 3.54 55.07
N GLY A 137 -16.10 2.87 55.21
CA GLY A 137 -15.95 1.71 56.08
C GLY A 137 -14.61 0.98 56.00
N ARG A 138 -13.68 1.41 56.84
CA ARG A 138 -12.40 0.84 57.32
C ARG A 138 -12.06 -0.66 57.08
N SER A 139 -10.78 -0.85 56.71
CA SER A 139 -9.76 -1.78 57.25
C SER A 139 -9.91 -3.31 57.11
N GLY A 140 -8.92 -3.91 56.45
CA GLY A 140 -8.51 -5.31 56.64
C GLY A 140 -7.28 -5.65 55.81
N ARG A 141 -6.08 -5.62 56.43
CA ARG A 141 -4.85 -6.15 55.85
C ARG A 141 -4.88 -7.68 55.89
N GLY A 142 -4.57 -8.33 54.76
CA GLY A 142 -4.30 -9.76 54.65
C GLY A 142 -3.50 -10.03 53.38
N SER A 143 -2.27 -10.49 53.56
CA SER A 143 -1.22 -10.70 52.56
C SER A 143 -1.41 -11.97 51.71
N GLY A 144 -1.04 -11.92 50.42
CA GLY A 144 -0.68 -13.13 49.66
C GLY A 144 -0.78 -13.02 48.14
N GLY A 145 0.28 -12.51 47.49
CA GLY A 145 0.76 -12.96 46.17
C GLY A 145 -0.14 -12.85 44.93
N ALA A 146 -0.10 -11.71 44.25
CA ALA A 146 -0.26 -11.63 42.79
C ALA A 146 0.59 -10.47 42.28
N ALA A 147 1.64 -10.76 41.52
CA ALA A 147 2.47 -9.75 40.88
C ALA A 147 1.67 -9.15 39.73
N GLY A 148 1.28 -7.89 39.89
CA GLY A 148 0.50 -7.13 38.91
C GLY A 148 1.31 -6.85 37.65
N ALA A 149 0.77 -7.30 36.52
CA ALA A 149 1.03 -6.65 35.24
C ALA A 149 0.43 -5.24 35.33
N ARG A 150 1.29 -4.23 35.38
CA ARG A 150 0.88 -2.85 35.14
C ARG A 150 0.39 -2.80 33.70
N ALA A 151 -0.93 -2.73 33.52
CA ALA A 151 -1.51 -2.23 32.29
C ALA A 151 -0.95 -0.82 32.09
N GLY A 152 0.05 -0.70 31.23
CA GLY A 152 0.36 0.58 30.62
C GLY A 152 -0.90 1.00 29.88
N GLU A 153 -1.36 2.20 30.15
CA GLU A 153 -2.32 2.88 29.30
C GLU A 153 -1.68 2.96 27.91
N SER A 154 -1.96 1.96 27.07
CA SER A 154 -1.65 2.01 25.65
C SER A 154 -2.55 3.09 25.08
N GLU A 155 -1.97 4.20 24.66
CA GLU A 155 -2.62 5.18 23.79
C GLU A 155 -3.33 4.41 22.68
N GLY A 156 -4.67 4.43 22.72
CA GLY A 156 -5.51 3.57 21.90
C GLY A 156 -5.42 4.00 20.45
N GLY A 157 -4.77 3.19 19.60
CA GLY A 157 -4.73 3.42 18.17
C GLY A 157 -6.13 3.53 17.57
N GLU A 158 -6.39 4.64 16.88
CA GLU A 158 -7.54 4.83 16.01
C GLU A 158 -7.42 3.80 14.87
N GLY A 159 -8.33 2.84 14.82
CA GLY A 159 -8.35 1.81 13.77
C GLY A 159 -9.52 2.06 12.84
N ALA A 160 -9.39 1.72 11.56
CA ALA A 160 -10.50 1.70 10.61
C ALA A 160 -10.88 0.26 10.27
N GLY A 161 -12.14 0.02 9.91
CA GLY A 161 -12.62 -1.29 9.45
C GLY A 161 -13.57 -1.15 8.27
N PHE A 162 -13.39 -2.00 7.26
CA PHE A 162 -14.30 -2.09 6.11
C PHE A 162 -15.26 -3.26 6.26
N TYR A 163 -16.52 -3.04 5.92
CA TYR A 163 -17.51 -4.09 5.71
C TYR A 163 -17.90 -4.10 4.22
N PRO A 164 -17.20 -4.88 3.39
CA PRO A 164 -17.42 -4.88 1.96
C PRO A 164 -18.68 -5.67 1.56
N LEU A 165 -19.33 -5.22 0.49
CA LEU A 165 -20.54 -5.81 -0.07
C LEU A 165 -20.40 -5.88 -1.60
N ALA A 166 -20.49 -7.09 -2.13
CA ALA A 166 -20.55 -7.39 -3.54
C ALA A 166 -21.99 -7.73 -3.98
N SER A 167 -22.24 -7.76 -5.30
CA SER A 167 -23.54 -8.16 -5.86
C SER A 167 -23.96 -9.58 -5.43
N PHE A 168 -22.98 -10.42 -5.13
CA PHE A 168 -23.11 -11.80 -4.70
C PHE A 168 -22.87 -12.01 -3.20
N SER A 169 -22.76 -10.94 -2.40
CA SER A 169 -22.75 -11.07 -0.94
C SER A 169 -24.14 -11.49 -0.43
N PRO A 170 -24.25 -12.56 0.38
CA PRO A 170 -25.54 -12.99 0.92
C PRO A 170 -26.25 -11.90 1.73
N GLU A 171 -25.50 -11.02 2.37
CA GLU A 171 -25.99 -9.89 3.15
C GLU A 171 -26.56 -8.78 2.26
N TRP A 172 -25.91 -8.51 1.12
CA TRP A 172 -26.44 -7.61 0.10
C TRP A 172 -27.75 -8.14 -0.48
N VAL A 173 -27.80 -9.44 -0.78
CA VAL A 173 -29.01 -10.10 -1.27
C VAL A 173 -30.11 -10.11 -0.20
N ALA A 174 -29.76 -10.31 1.07
CA ALA A 174 -30.68 -10.23 2.20
C ALA A 174 -31.34 -8.86 2.31
N LEU A 175 -30.56 -7.77 2.20
CA LEU A 175 -31.08 -6.40 2.19
C LEU A 175 -32.06 -6.18 1.03
N ARG A 176 -31.66 -6.52 -0.20
CA ARG A 176 -32.46 -6.30 -1.41
C ARG A 176 -33.74 -7.14 -1.38
N ALA A 177 -33.62 -8.45 -1.17
CA ALA A 177 -34.78 -9.35 -1.15
C ALA A 177 -35.71 -9.09 0.03
N GLY A 178 -35.16 -8.76 1.21
CA GLY A 178 -35.94 -8.41 2.38
C GLY A 178 -36.75 -7.12 2.16
N HIS A 179 -36.14 -6.11 1.53
CA HIS A 179 -36.86 -4.90 1.10
C HIS A 179 -37.98 -5.23 0.10
N ASP A 180 -37.73 -6.08 -0.89
CA ASP A 180 -38.72 -6.47 -1.91
C ASP A 180 -39.98 -7.14 -1.29
N VAL A 181 -39.82 -7.88 -0.19
CA VAL A 181 -40.96 -8.51 0.53
C VAL A 181 -41.57 -7.63 1.62
N GLY A 182 -40.98 -6.46 1.90
CA GLY A 182 -41.44 -5.50 2.91
C GLY A 182 -41.02 -5.84 4.34
N ALA A 183 -39.92 -6.59 4.53
CA ALA A 183 -39.39 -6.93 5.85
C ALA A 183 -38.73 -5.73 6.54
N GLU A 184 -38.76 -5.70 7.88
CA GLU A 184 -37.88 -4.83 8.68
C GLU A 184 -36.42 -5.29 8.50
N LEU A 185 -35.52 -4.37 8.13
CA LEU A 185 -34.10 -4.66 7.93
C LEU A 185 -33.27 -4.03 9.04
N ALA A 186 -32.41 -4.82 9.70
CA ALA A 186 -31.52 -4.31 10.73
C ALA A 186 -30.20 -5.08 10.78
N PHE A 187 -29.12 -4.35 11.08
CA PHE A 187 -27.85 -4.92 11.45
C PHE A 187 -27.82 -5.15 12.97
N ILE A 188 -27.26 -6.28 13.42
CA ILE A 188 -27.43 -6.75 14.81
C ILE A 188 -26.14 -7.01 15.61
N ASP A 189 -24.97 -6.73 15.03
CA ASP A 189 -23.67 -6.96 15.67
C ASP A 189 -23.20 -5.74 16.50
N ARG A 190 -22.19 -5.95 17.33
CA ARG A 190 -21.56 -4.95 18.19
C ARG A 190 -20.96 -3.80 17.37
N PRO A 191 -21.20 -2.54 17.79
CA PRO A 191 -20.62 -1.36 17.16
C PRO A 191 -19.10 -1.41 17.06
N PHE A 192 -18.55 -0.92 15.95
CA PHE A 192 -17.12 -0.96 15.70
C PHE A 192 -16.34 -0.10 16.71
N GLY A 193 -16.85 1.08 17.05
CA GLY A 193 -16.25 1.96 18.04
C GLY A 193 -16.19 1.37 19.45
N GLU A 194 -17.08 0.42 19.77
CA GLU A 194 -17.09 -0.27 21.07
C GLU A 194 -16.07 -1.42 21.14
N ARG A 195 -15.50 -1.87 20.01
CA ARG A 195 -14.52 -2.97 19.97
C ARG A 195 -13.21 -2.52 20.60
N SER A 196 -12.58 -3.39 21.39
CA SER A 196 -11.32 -3.06 22.07
C SER A 196 -10.21 -2.74 21.07
N ALA A 197 -9.20 -1.97 21.48
CA ALA A 197 -8.05 -1.69 20.62
C ALA A 197 -7.33 -3.00 20.21
N ALA A 198 -7.32 -4.03 21.06
CA ALA A 198 -6.82 -5.36 20.74
C ALA A 198 -7.71 -6.05 19.68
N GLU A 199 -9.03 -6.06 19.83
CA GLU A 199 -9.96 -6.54 18.78
C GLU A 199 -9.78 -5.80 17.45
N ARG A 200 -9.43 -4.51 17.50
CA ARG A 200 -9.10 -3.69 16.33
C ARG A 200 -7.68 -3.92 15.79
N ALA A 201 -6.73 -4.36 16.61
CA ALA A 201 -5.32 -4.53 16.27
C ALA A 201 -4.93 -5.97 15.86
N VAL A 202 -5.74 -6.98 16.22
CA VAL A 202 -5.50 -8.40 15.86
C VAL A 202 -5.64 -8.59 14.34
N SER A 203 -4.55 -8.31 13.64
CA SER A 203 -4.34 -8.56 12.20
C SER A 203 -2.85 -8.53 11.81
N GLU A 204 -1.93 -8.39 12.78
CA GLU A 204 -0.50 -8.10 12.50
C GLU A 204 0.40 -9.35 12.47
N ASP A 205 -0.08 -10.53 12.87
CA ASP A 205 0.75 -11.73 13.10
C ASP A 205 0.48 -12.91 12.13
N GLU A 206 0.01 -12.65 10.90
CA GLU A 206 0.02 -13.67 9.84
C GLU A 206 1.37 -13.61 9.08
N PRO A 207 2.28 -14.60 9.21
CA PRO A 207 3.26 -14.83 8.16
C PRO A 207 2.48 -15.29 6.93
N SER A 208 2.46 -14.48 5.88
CA SER A 208 1.93 -14.88 4.58
C SER A 208 2.65 -16.16 4.13
N ASP A 209 2.03 -17.33 4.30
CA ASP A 209 2.51 -18.60 3.75
C ASP A 209 2.19 -18.73 2.25
N THR A 210 1.92 -17.59 1.59
CA THR A 210 2.19 -17.43 0.16
C THR A 210 3.65 -17.00 0.04
N GLY A 211 4.50 -17.84 -0.54
CA GLY A 211 5.91 -17.55 -0.84
C GLY A 211 6.13 -16.36 -1.77
N SER A 212 5.78 -15.16 -1.31
CA SER A 212 6.03 -13.85 -1.91
C SER A 212 7.11 -13.15 -1.07
N SER A 213 8.29 -13.74 -1.03
CA SER A 213 9.50 -12.99 -0.72
C SER A 213 9.97 -12.30 -2.00
N ASP A 214 10.31 -11.01 -1.89
CA ASP A 214 10.88 -10.12 -2.92
C ASP A 214 9.92 -9.43 -3.90
N THR A 215 9.31 -8.35 -3.40
CA THR A 215 9.38 -7.07 -4.12
C THR A 215 10.35 -6.17 -3.36
N GLY A 216 11.47 -5.82 -3.98
CA GLY A 216 12.55 -5.01 -3.41
C GLY A 216 12.16 -3.56 -3.11
N SER A 217 11.33 -3.36 -2.10
CA SER A 217 11.14 -2.09 -1.40
C SER A 217 11.51 -2.31 0.07
N SER A 218 12.79 -2.13 0.39
CA SER A 218 13.25 -2.03 1.77
C SER A 218 12.80 -0.68 2.34
N ASP A 219 11.52 -0.59 2.68
CA ASP A 219 11.04 0.38 3.64
C ASP A 219 10.19 -0.41 4.62
N SER A 220 10.46 -0.24 5.91
CA SER A 220 9.70 -0.87 7.00
C SER A 220 8.30 -0.25 7.08
N ALA A 221 7.50 -0.46 6.03
CA ALA A 221 6.13 -0.03 5.97
C ALA A 221 5.36 -0.81 7.04
N ARG A 222 4.90 -0.10 8.07
CA ARG A 222 3.87 -0.63 8.97
C ARG A 222 2.72 -1.15 8.10
N PRO A 223 2.11 -2.30 8.45
CA PRO A 223 0.96 -2.82 7.73
C PRO A 223 -0.13 -1.74 7.63
N ASP A 224 -0.73 -1.60 6.45
CA ASP A 224 -1.73 -0.56 6.19
C ASP A 224 -2.95 -0.78 7.12
N PRO A 225 -3.27 0.16 8.04
CA PRO A 225 -4.40 0.03 8.95
C PRO A 225 -5.75 -0.13 8.23
N PHE A 226 -5.81 0.18 6.93
CA PHE A 226 -6.97 0.05 6.06
C PHE A 226 -7.06 -1.28 5.29
N ALA A 227 -6.10 -2.20 5.46
CA ALA A 227 -6.22 -3.57 4.95
C ALA A 227 -7.22 -4.44 5.76
N ARG A 228 -7.85 -3.87 6.79
CA ARG A 228 -8.73 -4.58 7.74
C ARG A 228 -10.16 -4.66 7.23
N THR A 229 -10.59 -5.88 6.89
CA THR A 229 -11.99 -6.21 6.68
C THR A 229 -12.64 -6.78 7.95
N LEU A 230 -13.86 -6.36 8.24
CA LEU A 230 -14.71 -6.90 9.33
C LEU A 230 -15.24 -8.30 8.99
N MET A 231 -15.09 -8.75 7.75
CA MET A 231 -15.57 -10.04 7.24
C MET A 231 -14.42 -11.04 7.01
N SER A 232 -13.25 -10.86 7.67
CA SER A 232 -12.12 -11.76 7.46
C SER A 232 -12.40 -13.17 8.00
N GLU A 233 -12.04 -14.20 7.23
CA GLU A 233 -12.42 -15.59 7.48
C GLU A 233 -11.36 -16.39 8.25
N ARG A 234 -10.66 -15.74 9.19
CA ARG A 234 -9.53 -16.36 9.92
C ARG A 234 -9.87 -17.70 10.58
N TYR A 235 -11.10 -17.85 11.05
CA TYR A 235 -11.54 -19.05 11.77
C TYR A 235 -11.70 -20.29 10.88
N LEU A 236 -12.07 -20.08 9.61
CA LEU A 236 -12.19 -21.16 8.65
C LEU A 236 -10.81 -21.59 8.16
N ALA A 237 -9.93 -20.62 7.90
CA ALA A 237 -8.57 -20.87 7.46
C ALA A 237 -7.72 -21.65 8.48
N HIS A 238 -7.91 -21.37 9.78
CA HIS A 238 -7.11 -21.96 10.87
C HIS A 238 -7.77 -23.15 11.58
N SER A 239 -8.95 -23.61 11.12
CA SER A 239 -9.62 -24.77 11.71
C SER A 239 -8.89 -26.07 11.36
N GLU A 240 -8.54 -26.85 12.38
CA GLU A 240 -7.95 -28.19 12.21
C GLU A 240 -8.93 -29.15 11.54
N ALA A 241 -10.21 -29.07 11.90
CA ALA A 241 -11.28 -29.88 11.30
C ALA A 241 -11.43 -29.60 9.80
N VAL A 242 -11.44 -28.33 9.40
CA VAL A 242 -11.49 -27.89 8.00
C VAL A 242 -10.22 -28.34 7.25
N ALA A 243 -9.05 -28.16 7.83
CA ALA A 243 -7.79 -28.61 7.24
C ALA A 243 -7.75 -30.14 7.06
N ALA A 244 -8.30 -30.91 8.01
CA ALA A 244 -8.41 -32.36 7.90
C ALA A 244 -9.39 -32.78 6.80
N LEU A 245 -10.48 -32.03 6.63
CA LEU A 245 -11.44 -32.24 5.54
C LEU A 245 -10.82 -31.94 4.18
N ALA A 246 -10.04 -30.86 4.05
CA ALA A 246 -9.27 -30.55 2.84
C ALA A 246 -8.35 -31.69 2.43
N ARG A 247 -7.54 -32.21 3.37
CA ARG A 247 -6.65 -33.36 3.12
C ARG A 247 -7.41 -34.61 2.67
N ARG A 248 -8.61 -34.85 3.21
CA ARG A 248 -9.44 -36.01 2.87
C ARG A 248 -10.08 -35.90 1.49
N LEU A 249 -10.50 -34.70 1.10
CA LEU A 249 -11.12 -34.43 -0.20
C LEU A 249 -10.07 -34.20 -1.30
N GLY A 250 -8.79 -34.10 -0.94
CA GLY A 250 -7.72 -33.79 -1.88
C GLY A 250 -7.72 -32.33 -2.33
N CYS A 251 -8.32 -31.44 -1.54
CA CYS A 251 -8.31 -29.99 -1.75
C CYS A 251 -7.04 -29.37 -1.15
N ARG A 252 -6.56 -28.28 -1.75
CA ARG A 252 -5.35 -27.56 -1.31
C ARG A 252 -5.56 -26.76 -0.04
N ASP A 253 -6.71 -26.09 0.04
CA ASP A 253 -7.05 -25.13 1.09
C ASP A 253 -8.56 -25.16 1.39
N HIS A 254 -8.98 -24.37 2.38
CA HIS A 254 -10.37 -24.27 2.79
C HIS A 254 -11.27 -23.67 1.70
N ASP A 255 -10.75 -22.78 0.85
CA ASP A 255 -11.45 -22.19 -0.29
C ASP A 255 -11.83 -23.26 -1.33
N GLU A 256 -10.90 -24.14 -1.68
CA GLU A 256 -11.16 -25.21 -2.65
C GLU A 256 -12.11 -26.27 -2.07
N VAL A 257 -12.10 -26.50 -0.76
CA VAL A 257 -13.14 -27.32 -0.11
C VAL A 257 -14.50 -26.65 -0.22
N TRP A 258 -14.59 -25.34 0.04
CA TRP A 258 -15.83 -24.60 -0.08
C TRP A 258 -16.39 -24.66 -1.51
N ASP A 259 -15.55 -24.41 -2.51
CA ASP A 259 -15.92 -24.53 -3.93
C ASP A 259 -16.48 -25.91 -4.26
N HIS A 260 -15.81 -26.95 -3.76
CA HIS A 260 -16.20 -28.32 -4.00
C HIS A 260 -17.54 -28.67 -3.35
N LEU A 261 -17.77 -28.30 -2.10
CA LEU A 261 -18.95 -28.72 -1.34
C LEU A 261 -20.18 -27.83 -1.55
N PHE A 262 -19.98 -26.56 -1.91
CA PHE A 262 -21.03 -25.53 -1.89
C PHE A 262 -21.21 -24.85 -3.25
N GLU A 263 -20.18 -24.16 -3.77
CA GLU A 263 -20.32 -23.37 -5.01
C GLU A 263 -20.55 -24.21 -6.27
N SER A 264 -20.13 -25.48 -6.26
CA SER A 264 -20.27 -26.36 -7.42
C SER A 264 -21.63 -27.02 -7.58
N ARG A 265 -22.57 -26.79 -6.64
CA ARG A 265 -23.94 -27.34 -6.66
C ARG A 265 -24.77 -26.75 -7.81
N GLY A 266 -25.78 -27.51 -8.24
CA GLY A 266 -26.70 -27.04 -9.27
C GLY A 266 -27.59 -25.90 -8.77
N SER A 267 -28.04 -25.00 -9.65
CA SER A 267 -28.90 -23.86 -9.26
C SER A 267 -30.15 -24.28 -8.47
N ALA A 268 -30.79 -25.39 -8.83
CA ALA A 268 -31.96 -25.92 -8.11
C ALA A 268 -31.61 -26.48 -6.72
N GLU A 269 -30.41 -27.05 -6.55
CA GLU A 269 -29.92 -27.54 -5.25
C GLU A 269 -29.54 -26.37 -4.35
N LEU A 270 -28.97 -25.29 -4.91
CA LEU A 270 -28.71 -24.05 -4.19
C LEU A 270 -29.99 -23.35 -3.73
N ALA A 271 -31.07 -23.44 -4.52
CA ALA A 271 -32.38 -22.91 -4.15
C ALA A 271 -33.09 -23.73 -3.05
N ASP A 272 -32.67 -24.98 -2.80
CA ASP A 272 -33.07 -25.73 -1.60
C ASP A 272 -32.31 -25.22 -0.37
N TRP A 273 -32.72 -24.04 0.07
CA TRP A 273 -32.06 -23.29 1.13
C TRP A 273 -32.01 -24.06 2.46
N ARG A 274 -32.92 -24.99 2.72
CA ARG A 274 -32.95 -25.79 3.97
C ARG A 274 -31.75 -26.71 4.05
N THR A 275 -31.55 -27.52 3.00
CA THR A 275 -30.40 -28.41 2.91
C THR A 275 -29.09 -27.61 2.88
N MET A 276 -29.08 -26.50 2.12
CA MET A 276 -27.91 -25.62 2.05
C MET A 276 -27.54 -25.03 3.42
N PHE A 277 -28.50 -24.48 4.17
CA PHE A 277 -28.23 -23.91 5.48
C PHE A 277 -27.86 -24.96 6.53
N ASP A 278 -28.45 -26.16 6.49
CA ASP A 278 -28.04 -27.26 7.37
C ASP A 278 -26.59 -27.67 7.13
N ASP A 279 -26.16 -27.76 5.87
CA ASP A 279 -24.79 -28.12 5.49
C ASP A 279 -23.79 -27.01 5.88
N VAL A 280 -24.12 -25.74 5.62
CA VAL A 280 -23.27 -24.59 5.99
C VAL A 280 -23.18 -24.45 7.52
N PHE A 281 -24.29 -24.68 8.24
CA PHE A 281 -24.31 -24.73 9.70
C PHE A 281 -23.37 -25.81 10.24
N ALA A 282 -23.46 -27.03 9.70
CA ALA A 282 -22.60 -28.13 10.11
C ALA A 282 -21.11 -27.84 9.84
N TRP A 283 -20.79 -27.32 8.65
CA TRP A 283 -19.44 -26.90 8.28
C TRP A 283 -18.86 -25.89 9.26
N ALA A 284 -19.57 -24.79 9.51
CA ALA A 284 -19.06 -23.73 10.35
C ALA A 284 -19.05 -24.11 11.83
N ALA A 285 -19.98 -24.94 12.28
CA ALA A 285 -19.97 -25.47 13.63
C ALA A 285 -18.75 -26.37 13.89
N LEU A 286 -18.31 -27.17 12.91
CA LEU A 286 -17.08 -27.93 13.04
C LEU A 286 -15.87 -27.01 13.24
N ALA A 287 -15.76 -25.95 12.45
CA ALA A 287 -14.70 -24.96 12.64
C ALA A 287 -14.80 -24.25 14.00
N ARG A 288 -16.01 -23.87 14.42
CA ARG A 288 -16.27 -23.19 15.71
C ARG A 288 -15.88 -24.02 16.93
N LEU A 289 -15.97 -25.35 16.83
CA LEU A 289 -15.65 -26.28 17.90
C LEU A 289 -14.14 -26.50 18.10
N ASP A 290 -13.29 -26.07 17.16
CA ASP A 290 -11.83 -26.12 17.31
C ASP A 290 -11.28 -25.02 18.24
N TYR A 291 -12.10 -24.01 18.56
CA TYR A 291 -11.67 -22.84 19.35
C TYR A 291 -12.16 -22.90 20.81
N GLU A 292 -11.21 -22.73 21.73
CA GLU A 292 -11.45 -22.63 23.17
C GLU A 292 -12.13 -21.29 23.56
N GLU A 293 -12.96 -21.31 24.61
CA GLU A 293 -13.76 -20.14 25.04
C GLU A 293 -12.90 -18.90 25.32
N ASN A 294 -11.73 -19.07 25.92
CA ASN A 294 -10.81 -17.97 26.24
C ASN A 294 -10.25 -17.29 24.99
N VAL A 295 -10.00 -18.03 23.90
CA VAL A 295 -9.54 -17.48 22.62
C VAL A 295 -10.66 -16.62 22.02
N LEU A 296 -11.88 -17.16 22.02
CA LEU A 296 -13.06 -16.47 21.48
C LEU A 296 -13.43 -15.22 22.28
N ALA A 297 -13.19 -15.24 23.59
CA ALA A 297 -13.35 -14.08 24.46
C ALA A 297 -12.28 -13.01 24.19
N ALA A 298 -11.01 -13.41 24.11
CA ALA A 298 -9.89 -12.49 23.86
C ALA A 298 -10.02 -11.77 22.51
N GLU A 299 -10.63 -12.44 21.54
CA GLU A 299 -10.88 -11.94 20.19
C GLU A 299 -12.20 -11.18 20.02
N GLY A 300 -13.01 -11.06 21.09
CA GLY A 300 -14.28 -10.32 21.09
C GLY A 300 -15.46 -11.06 20.45
N SER A 301 -15.29 -12.30 19.99
CA SER A 301 -16.37 -13.08 19.33
C SER A 301 -17.55 -13.35 20.26
N LEU A 302 -17.31 -13.64 21.54
CA LEU A 302 -18.39 -13.90 22.50
C LEU A 302 -19.23 -12.64 22.80
N ASP A 303 -18.61 -11.45 22.80
CA ASP A 303 -19.32 -10.18 23.01
C ASP A 303 -20.18 -9.80 21.80
N ARG A 304 -19.69 -10.09 20.59
CA ARG A 304 -20.45 -9.97 19.33
C ARG A 304 -21.66 -10.91 19.34
N GLU A 305 -21.45 -12.18 19.68
CA GLU A 305 -22.50 -13.20 19.81
C GLU A 305 -23.55 -12.80 20.86
N ALA A 306 -23.12 -12.21 21.99
CA ALA A 306 -24.03 -11.73 23.04
C ALA A 306 -24.93 -10.60 22.55
N ARG A 307 -24.36 -9.63 21.81
CA ARG A 307 -25.11 -8.53 21.19
C ARG A 307 -26.12 -9.05 20.16
N MET A 308 -25.66 -9.88 19.22
CA MET A 308 -26.52 -10.45 18.18
C MET A 308 -27.68 -11.26 18.77
N ALA A 309 -27.42 -12.13 19.75
CA ALA A 309 -28.46 -12.92 20.41
C ALA A 309 -29.50 -12.04 21.11
N ALA A 310 -29.06 -10.96 21.78
CA ALA A 310 -29.98 -10.01 22.42
C ALA A 310 -30.88 -9.31 21.39
N ARG A 311 -30.32 -8.80 20.29
CA ARG A 311 -31.09 -8.11 19.23
C ARG A 311 -32.09 -9.03 18.52
N VAL A 312 -31.73 -10.29 18.32
CA VAL A 312 -32.65 -11.30 17.79
C VAL A 312 -33.83 -11.51 18.76
N ALA A 313 -33.55 -11.72 20.05
CA ALA A 313 -34.59 -11.91 21.06
C ALA A 313 -35.51 -10.69 21.18
N GLU A 314 -34.95 -9.48 21.27
CA GLU A 314 -35.70 -8.20 21.33
C GLU A 314 -36.63 -8.03 20.12
N THR A 315 -36.15 -8.35 18.92
CA THR A 315 -36.95 -8.25 17.68
C THR A 315 -38.10 -9.25 17.66
N VAL A 316 -37.84 -10.50 18.04
CA VAL A 316 -38.86 -11.56 18.11
C VAL A 316 -39.92 -11.21 19.15
N ASP A 317 -39.52 -10.73 20.32
CA ASP A 317 -40.45 -10.35 21.39
C ASP A 317 -41.29 -9.13 20.98
N ARG A 318 -40.67 -8.13 20.32
CA ARG A 318 -41.38 -6.96 19.75
C ARG A 318 -42.43 -7.39 18.73
N LEU A 319 -42.05 -8.17 17.72
CA LEU A 319 -42.98 -8.66 16.67
C LEU A 319 -44.02 -9.65 17.21
N GLY A 320 -43.67 -10.44 18.23
CA GLY A 320 -44.57 -11.36 18.92
C GLY A 320 -45.63 -10.64 19.74
N SER A 321 -45.28 -9.52 20.36
CA SER A 321 -46.20 -8.67 21.14
C SER A 321 -47.25 -7.95 20.28
N ASP A 322 -47.03 -7.85 18.97
CA ASP A 322 -47.96 -7.24 18.01
C ASP A 322 -48.89 -8.26 17.31
N ARG A 323 -48.84 -9.57 17.67
CA ARG A 323 -49.76 -10.59 17.15
C ARG A 323 -51.21 -10.42 17.62
N PRO A 324 -52.22 -10.80 16.79
CA PRO A 324 -53.62 -10.81 17.21
C PRO A 324 -53.86 -11.74 18.40
N GLY A 325 -54.11 -11.15 19.58
CA GLY A 325 -54.28 -11.87 20.84
C GLY A 325 -53.53 -11.24 22.04
N SER A 326 -52.62 -10.29 21.80
CA SER A 326 -51.78 -9.65 22.84
C SER A 326 -52.46 -8.59 23.73
N GLY A 327 -53.79 -8.46 23.68
CA GLY A 327 -54.54 -7.51 24.51
C GLY A 327 -54.47 -6.03 24.08
N ARG A 328 -53.69 -5.68 23.05
CA ARG A 328 -53.58 -4.31 22.51
C ARG A 328 -54.74 -3.98 21.53
N PRO A 329 -55.39 -2.79 21.65
CA PRO A 329 -56.53 -2.42 20.81
C PRO A 329 -56.16 -2.32 19.33
N ALA A 330 -57.09 -2.72 18.46
CA ALA A 330 -56.86 -2.84 17.01
C ALA A 330 -56.57 -1.50 16.30
N SER A 331 -56.79 -0.35 16.95
CA SER A 331 -56.52 0.99 16.41
C SER A 331 -55.04 1.35 16.37
N ASP A 332 -54.20 0.68 17.16
CA ASP A 332 -52.78 1.02 17.36
C ASP A 332 -51.85 -0.04 16.77
N ARG A 333 -52.39 -1.02 16.03
CA ARG A 333 -51.57 -2.05 15.37
C ARG A 333 -51.01 -1.50 14.05
N PRO A 334 -49.71 -1.64 13.78
CA PRO A 334 -49.19 -1.45 12.43
C PRO A 334 -49.83 -2.47 11.47
N ASP A 335 -50.00 -2.10 10.20
CA ASP A 335 -50.61 -2.93 9.15
C ASP A 335 -49.79 -4.20 8.79
N THR A 336 -48.64 -4.41 9.43
CA THR A 336 -47.71 -5.51 9.14
C THR A 336 -48.08 -6.78 9.94
N PRO A 337 -48.40 -7.92 9.28
CA PRO A 337 -48.63 -9.17 9.98
C PRO A 337 -47.34 -9.70 10.63
N GLY A 338 -47.43 -10.19 11.88
CA GLY A 338 -46.31 -10.82 12.59
C GLY A 338 -45.86 -12.13 11.92
N GLY A 339 -44.88 -12.03 11.04
CA GLY A 339 -44.22 -13.13 10.32
C GLY A 339 -42.94 -13.64 11.00
N PRO A 340 -42.25 -14.62 10.39
CA PRO A 340 -41.00 -15.17 10.94
C PRO A 340 -39.86 -14.14 10.88
N VAL A 341 -38.84 -14.33 11.72
CA VAL A 341 -37.59 -13.55 11.70
C VAL A 341 -36.52 -14.41 11.03
N LEU A 342 -35.86 -13.87 10.01
CA LEU A 342 -34.71 -14.50 9.36
C LEU A 342 -33.42 -13.84 9.85
N VAL A 343 -32.48 -14.63 10.36
CA VAL A 343 -31.20 -14.19 10.90
C VAL A 343 -30.09 -14.61 9.95
N VAL A 344 -29.55 -13.66 9.19
CA VAL A 344 -28.46 -13.84 8.22
C VAL A 344 -27.15 -13.52 8.91
N THR A 345 -26.36 -14.54 9.23
CA THR A 345 -25.11 -14.40 9.99
C THR A 345 -24.01 -15.24 9.37
N GLY A 346 -22.79 -14.74 9.43
CA GLY A 346 -21.57 -15.52 9.26
C GLY A 346 -21.69 -16.82 10.04
N ALA A 347 -21.57 -17.93 9.32
CA ALA A 347 -21.98 -19.24 9.81
C ALA A 347 -21.24 -19.65 11.10
N PHE A 348 -20.03 -19.13 11.32
CA PHE A 348 -19.22 -19.36 12.52
C PHE A 348 -19.95 -18.97 13.82
N HIS A 349 -20.72 -17.88 13.81
CA HIS A 349 -21.44 -17.39 14.99
C HIS A 349 -22.76 -18.14 15.24
N THR A 350 -23.29 -18.84 14.25
CA THR A 350 -24.66 -19.39 14.29
C THR A 350 -24.83 -20.42 15.42
N LEU A 351 -23.82 -21.25 15.69
CA LEU A 351 -23.87 -22.25 16.78
C LEU A 351 -24.12 -21.59 18.14
N ALA A 352 -23.35 -20.53 18.44
CA ALA A 352 -23.44 -19.82 19.71
C ALA A 352 -24.79 -19.09 19.86
N LEU A 353 -25.31 -18.51 18.77
CA LEU A 353 -26.63 -17.86 18.77
C LEU A 353 -27.76 -18.86 19.03
N VAL A 354 -27.72 -20.03 18.38
CA VAL A 354 -28.70 -21.10 18.60
C VAL A 354 -28.70 -21.55 20.06
N GLU A 355 -27.52 -21.80 20.63
CA GLU A 355 -27.37 -22.23 22.02
C GLU A 355 -27.82 -21.16 23.03
N ALA A 356 -27.52 -19.89 22.77
CA ALA A 356 -27.96 -18.76 23.58
C ALA A 356 -29.49 -18.65 23.57
N LEU A 357 -30.10 -18.60 22.38
CA LEU A 357 -31.54 -18.37 22.18
C LEU A 357 -32.42 -19.56 22.55
N SER A 358 -31.89 -20.79 22.47
CA SER A 358 -32.60 -22.00 22.91
C SER A 358 -32.53 -22.25 24.41
N GLY A 359 -31.70 -21.49 25.15
CA GLY A 359 -31.46 -21.74 26.57
C GLY A 359 -30.57 -22.96 26.84
N ALA A 360 -29.76 -23.41 25.87
CA ALA A 360 -28.84 -24.53 26.08
C ALA A 360 -27.78 -24.19 27.14
N PRO A 361 -27.26 -25.18 27.90
CA PRO A 361 -26.20 -24.97 28.88
C PRO A 361 -24.95 -24.30 28.30
N GLU A 362 -24.56 -24.68 27.09
CA GLU A 362 -23.39 -24.15 26.38
C GLU A 362 -23.56 -22.67 26.02
N GLY A 363 -24.81 -22.19 25.88
CA GLY A 363 -25.11 -20.79 25.60
C GLY A 363 -25.02 -19.85 26.82
N VAL A 364 -24.74 -20.36 28.03
CA VAL A 364 -24.58 -19.53 29.24
C VAL A 364 -23.47 -18.50 29.05
N VAL A 365 -22.37 -18.89 28.41
CA VAL A 365 -21.21 -18.02 28.19
C VAL A 365 -21.57 -16.77 27.38
N VAL A 366 -22.48 -16.90 26.42
CA VAL A 366 -22.98 -15.78 25.61
C VAL A 366 -23.97 -14.94 26.41
N ARG A 367 -24.89 -15.59 27.14
CA ARG A 367 -25.94 -14.90 27.91
C ARG A 367 -25.38 -14.09 29.09
N ASP A 368 -24.37 -14.60 29.79
CA ASP A 368 -23.76 -13.95 30.95
C ASP A 368 -23.00 -12.66 30.60
N ARG A 369 -22.70 -12.44 29.31
CA ARG A 369 -22.07 -11.22 28.79
C ARG A 369 -23.08 -10.11 28.45
N GLN A 370 -24.38 -10.39 28.53
CA GLN A 370 -25.41 -9.38 28.31
C GLN A 370 -25.57 -8.51 29.57
N PRO A 371 -25.55 -7.16 29.45
CA PRO A 371 -25.70 -6.28 30.59
C PRO A 371 -27.12 -6.35 31.18
N GLU A 372 -27.24 -6.10 32.48
CA GLU A 372 -28.55 -5.97 33.14
C GLU A 372 -29.35 -4.82 32.48
N GLY A 373 -30.52 -5.13 31.93
CA GLY A 373 -31.36 -4.17 31.21
C GLY A 373 -31.18 -4.16 29.68
N GLY A 374 -30.33 -5.04 29.15
CA GLY A 374 -30.06 -5.14 27.71
C GLY A 374 -29.16 -4.03 27.20
N PHE A 375 -28.91 -4.02 25.90
CA PHE A 375 -27.92 -3.13 25.28
C PHE A 375 -28.44 -1.72 24.96
N GLY A 376 -29.67 -1.38 25.36
CA GLY A 376 -30.29 -0.09 25.06
C GLY A 376 -30.63 0.09 23.58
N PRO A 377 -30.96 1.32 23.14
CA PRO A 377 -31.24 1.59 21.73
C PRO A 377 -30.00 1.40 20.84
N THR A 378 -30.21 1.20 19.55
CA THR A 378 -29.14 1.04 18.56
C THR A 378 -28.20 2.25 18.55
N ALA A 379 -26.89 1.98 18.61
CA ALA A 379 -25.86 3.02 18.62
C ALA A 379 -25.88 3.89 17.35
N GLN A 380 -25.75 5.21 17.50
CA GLN A 380 -25.51 6.13 16.38
C GLN A 380 -24.00 6.28 16.16
N GLY A 381 -23.39 5.24 15.61
CA GLY A 381 -21.96 5.22 15.28
C GLY A 381 -21.60 5.99 14.01
N GLU A 382 -20.34 6.40 13.93
CA GLU A 382 -19.73 7.02 12.76
C GLU A 382 -19.32 5.94 11.73
N ALA A 383 -20.22 5.72 10.77
CA ALA A 383 -20.05 4.84 9.64
C ALA A 383 -20.41 5.55 8.33
N TRP A 384 -19.71 5.25 7.25
CA TRP A 384 -19.91 5.90 5.96
C TRP A 384 -19.94 4.88 4.84
N LEU A 385 -20.83 5.10 3.87
CA LEU A 385 -20.84 4.33 2.65
C LEU A 385 -19.76 4.85 1.71
N VAL A 386 -18.81 3.99 1.33
CA VAL A 386 -17.69 4.31 0.44
C VAL A 386 -17.68 3.38 -0.76
N ARG A 387 -17.08 3.84 -1.86
CA ARG A 387 -16.87 2.98 -3.03
C ARG A 387 -15.83 1.92 -2.71
N TYR A 388 -15.97 0.75 -3.31
CA TYR A 388 -15.05 -0.37 -3.14
C TYR A 388 -14.76 -1.02 -4.51
N ASP A 389 -13.73 -1.84 -4.60
CA ASP A 389 -13.35 -2.50 -5.86
C ASP A 389 -13.06 -3.99 -5.69
N HIS A 390 -13.13 -4.69 -6.82
CA HIS A 390 -12.84 -6.12 -6.90
C HIS A 390 -11.42 -6.48 -6.48
N GLU A 391 -10.44 -5.63 -6.76
CA GLU A 391 -9.05 -5.86 -6.34
C GLU A 391 -8.92 -6.00 -4.82
N ARG A 392 -9.66 -5.19 -4.05
CA ARG A 392 -9.67 -5.25 -2.59
C ARG A 392 -10.62 -6.31 -2.03
N LEU A 393 -11.65 -6.70 -2.79
CA LEU A 393 -12.45 -7.87 -2.45
C LEU A 393 -11.66 -9.18 -2.58
N ASP A 394 -10.64 -9.22 -3.45
CA ASP A 394 -9.88 -10.44 -3.70
C ASP A 394 -9.00 -10.81 -2.50
N GLY A 395 -9.37 -11.90 -1.81
CA GLY A 395 -8.61 -12.43 -0.67
C GLY A 395 -7.14 -12.73 -0.99
N LEU A 396 -6.77 -12.96 -2.26
CA LEU A 396 -5.39 -13.25 -2.67
C LEU A 396 -4.49 -12.00 -2.77
N ARG A 397 -5.05 -10.79 -2.80
CA ARG A 397 -4.29 -9.53 -2.96
C ARG A 397 -4.01 -8.81 -1.64
N GLY A 398 -4.13 -9.52 -0.51
CA GLY A 398 -3.69 -9.03 0.80
C GLY A 398 -4.68 -8.14 1.57
N PHE A 399 -5.92 -7.97 1.07
CA PHE A 399 -6.98 -7.21 1.76
C PHE A 399 -7.94 -8.10 2.58
N GLY A 400 -7.87 -9.43 2.44
CA GLY A 400 -8.51 -10.42 3.31
C GLY A 400 -10.04 -10.45 3.32
N ALA A 401 -10.71 -9.80 2.36
CA ALA A 401 -12.17 -9.56 2.35
C ALA A 401 -13.05 -10.77 1.97
N GLY A 402 -12.70 -11.98 2.38
CA GLY A 402 -13.45 -13.21 2.12
C GLY A 402 -12.93 -13.98 0.90
N MET A 403 -13.85 -14.44 0.03
CA MET A 403 -13.56 -15.38 -1.07
C MET A 403 -12.60 -14.80 -2.13
N PRO A 404 -11.65 -15.61 -2.66
CA PRO A 404 -10.72 -15.17 -3.69
C PRO A 404 -11.40 -14.99 -5.06
N SER A 405 -10.81 -14.27 -6.02
CA SER A 405 -11.34 -14.19 -7.39
C SER A 405 -12.79 -13.67 -7.52
N PRO A 406 -13.10 -12.46 -7.00
CA PRO A 406 -14.48 -11.93 -6.98
C PRO A 406 -15.07 -11.72 -8.37
N GLY A 407 -14.25 -11.41 -9.39
CA GLY A 407 -14.69 -11.32 -10.79
C GLY A 407 -15.24 -12.63 -11.36
N TYR A 408 -14.74 -13.79 -10.91
CA TYR A 408 -15.31 -15.09 -11.27
C TYR A 408 -16.65 -15.34 -10.57
N TYR A 409 -16.73 -15.06 -9.26
CA TYR A 409 -17.93 -15.30 -8.46
C TYR A 409 -19.09 -14.37 -8.82
N GLU A 410 -18.82 -13.13 -9.24
CA GLU A 410 -19.85 -12.25 -9.80
C GLU A 410 -20.53 -12.88 -11.02
N ARG A 411 -19.74 -13.45 -11.95
CA ARG A 411 -20.28 -14.11 -13.15
C ARG A 411 -21.03 -15.40 -12.80
N LEU A 412 -20.53 -16.18 -11.84
CA LEU A 412 -21.18 -17.39 -11.35
C LEU A 412 -22.55 -17.06 -10.74
N HIS A 413 -22.60 -16.04 -9.87
CA HIS A 413 -23.85 -15.58 -9.27
C HIS A 413 -24.85 -15.11 -10.32
N ALA A 414 -24.41 -14.29 -11.28
CA ALA A 414 -25.25 -13.81 -12.38
C ALA A 414 -25.78 -14.96 -13.25
N ALA A 415 -25.02 -16.05 -13.42
CA ALA A 415 -25.48 -17.24 -14.14
C ALA A 415 -26.59 -17.98 -13.37
N HIS A 416 -26.42 -18.18 -12.05
CA HIS A 416 -27.44 -18.80 -11.20
C HIS A 416 -28.74 -18.00 -11.13
N GLN A 417 -28.65 -16.67 -10.97
CA GLN A 417 -29.83 -15.80 -10.96
C GLN A 417 -30.66 -15.95 -12.23
N ARG A 418 -30.00 -16.11 -13.39
CA ARG A 418 -30.66 -16.24 -14.68
C ARG A 418 -31.26 -17.62 -14.92
N GLU A 419 -30.58 -18.68 -14.48
CA GLU A 419 -31.17 -20.03 -14.51
C GLU A 419 -32.41 -20.16 -13.62
N LEU A 420 -32.44 -19.45 -12.48
CA LEU A 420 -33.57 -19.45 -11.55
C LEU A 420 -34.66 -18.42 -11.89
N GLY A 421 -34.38 -17.48 -12.81
CA GLY A 421 -35.33 -16.43 -13.21
C GLY A 421 -35.45 -15.28 -12.19
N PHE A 422 -34.43 -15.07 -11.35
CA PHE A 422 -34.38 -14.00 -10.34
C PHE A 422 -33.95 -12.63 -10.90
N ASP A 423 -33.45 -12.56 -12.13
CA ASP A 423 -32.94 -11.33 -12.76
C ASP A 423 -34.04 -10.35 -13.25
N GLY A 424 -35.32 -10.67 -13.02
CA GLY A 424 -36.46 -9.84 -13.42
C GLY A 424 -36.76 -9.82 -14.92
N SER A 425 -36.03 -10.60 -15.75
CA SER A 425 -36.22 -10.67 -17.21
C SER A 425 -37.43 -11.54 -17.64
N GLY A 426 -38.03 -12.27 -16.71
CA GLY A 426 -39.12 -13.21 -16.97
C GLY A 426 -40.51 -12.57 -16.98
N THR A 427 -40.98 -12.08 -18.13
CA THR A 427 -42.42 -11.98 -18.38
C THR A 427 -43.01 -13.39 -18.51
N GLY A 428 -43.50 -13.96 -17.41
CA GLY A 428 -44.19 -15.26 -17.46
C GLY A 428 -44.59 -15.78 -16.08
N SER A 429 -45.91 -15.85 -15.86
CA SER A 429 -46.60 -16.45 -14.70
C SER A 429 -45.93 -17.73 -14.16
N PRO A 430 -45.93 -17.97 -12.82
CA PRO A 430 -45.23 -19.10 -12.20
C PRO A 430 -45.80 -20.43 -12.73
N ARG A 431 -44.95 -21.25 -13.33
CA ARG A 431 -45.32 -22.63 -13.69
C ARG A 431 -45.05 -23.56 -12.51
N ASP A 432 -46.11 -24.21 -12.06
CA ASP A 432 -46.12 -25.32 -11.10
C ASP A 432 -45.06 -26.38 -11.44
N PRO A 433 -44.18 -26.77 -10.49
CA PRO A 433 -43.27 -27.89 -10.66
C PRO A 433 -43.97 -29.19 -10.24
N CYS A 434 -44.93 -29.64 -11.04
CA CYS A 434 -45.54 -30.98 -10.89
C CYS A 434 -46.11 -31.49 -12.21
N ALA A 435 -45.25 -32.03 -13.08
CA ALA A 435 -45.67 -33.00 -14.11
C ALA A 435 -44.47 -33.81 -14.67
N GLY A 436 -44.35 -35.05 -14.19
CA GLY A 436 -44.36 -36.25 -15.03
C GLY A 436 -43.28 -36.46 -16.09
N SER A 437 -42.42 -37.43 -15.79
CA SER A 437 -41.59 -38.21 -16.72
C SER A 437 -42.30 -38.65 -18.02
N GLY A 438 -41.59 -38.52 -19.15
CA GLY A 438 -42.04 -39.01 -20.46
C GLY A 438 -40.89 -39.11 -21.46
N THR A 439 -40.62 -40.35 -21.88
CA THR A 439 -39.55 -40.90 -22.72
C THR A 439 -39.41 -40.38 -24.17
N ALA A 440 -38.14 -40.36 -24.60
CA ALA A 440 -37.55 -40.76 -25.91
C ALA A 440 -37.29 -39.72 -27.04
N PRO A 441 -36.19 -39.90 -27.82
CA PRO A 441 -35.58 -38.86 -28.66
C PRO A 441 -35.99 -38.94 -30.13
N GLY A 442 -36.03 -37.78 -30.80
CA GLY A 442 -36.33 -37.65 -32.23
C GLY A 442 -35.24 -36.87 -32.97
N SER A 443 -34.72 -37.49 -34.02
CA SER A 443 -33.58 -37.15 -34.87
C SER A 443 -33.80 -36.03 -35.91
N ALA A 444 -32.67 -35.52 -36.43
CA ALA A 444 -32.46 -34.94 -37.78
C ALA A 444 -32.92 -33.45 -37.96
N SER A 445 -32.29 -32.57 -38.75
CA SER A 445 -31.22 -32.65 -39.76
C SER A 445 -30.65 -31.26 -40.08
N THR A 446 -29.39 -31.28 -40.49
CA THR A 446 -28.59 -30.35 -41.33
C THR A 446 -29.30 -29.47 -42.39
N SER A 447 -28.89 -28.20 -42.49
CA SER A 447 -28.46 -27.47 -43.73
C SER A 447 -27.90 -26.09 -43.30
N ALA A 448 -26.62 -25.72 -43.52
CA ALA A 448 -26.01 -25.17 -44.74
C ALA A 448 -26.86 -24.03 -45.34
N SER A 449 -26.39 -22.84 -45.70
CA SER A 449 -25.08 -22.21 -45.82
C SER A 449 -25.38 -20.79 -46.33
N ASP A 450 -24.66 -19.75 -45.90
CA ASP A 450 -24.33 -18.65 -46.82
C ASP A 450 -23.10 -17.88 -46.35
N ARG A 451 -22.23 -17.59 -47.32
CA ARG A 451 -20.91 -16.96 -47.19
C ARG A 451 -20.95 -15.50 -47.64
N ALA A 452 -19.88 -14.80 -47.27
CA ALA A 452 -19.29 -13.57 -47.84
C ALA A 452 -19.72 -12.28 -47.12
N SER A 453 -18.87 -11.28 -46.85
CA SER A 453 -17.47 -11.00 -47.26
C SER A 453 -16.90 -9.86 -46.38
N ALA A 454 -15.60 -9.65 -46.49
CA ALA A 454 -14.73 -8.86 -45.61
C ALA A 454 -14.76 -7.32 -45.76
N SER A 455 -14.07 -6.70 -44.79
CA SER A 455 -13.36 -5.39 -44.74
C SER A 455 -14.17 -4.10 -44.55
N ASP A 456 -13.98 -3.44 -43.40
CA ASP A 456 -13.29 -2.14 -43.37
C ASP A 456 -12.77 -1.74 -41.97
N ARG A 457 -11.77 -0.85 -41.94
CA ARG A 457 -10.90 -0.50 -40.80
C ARG A 457 -11.44 0.59 -39.86
N ALA A 458 -10.98 0.48 -38.61
CA ALA A 458 -10.43 1.54 -37.72
C ALA A 458 -11.32 2.61 -37.06
N SER A 459 -11.03 2.78 -35.76
CA SER A 459 -11.15 3.96 -34.89
C SER A 459 -12.53 4.42 -34.44
N GLY A 460 -12.78 4.37 -33.13
CA GLY A 460 -13.88 5.08 -32.49
C GLY A 460 -14.16 4.60 -31.07
N SER A 461 -13.64 5.35 -30.08
CA SER A 461 -14.19 5.57 -28.73
C SER A 461 -15.27 4.61 -28.22
N ASP A 462 -14.91 3.74 -27.27
CA ASP A 462 -15.86 3.01 -26.45
C ASP A 462 -16.46 3.93 -25.37
N THR A 463 -17.50 4.68 -25.77
CA THR A 463 -18.58 5.01 -24.86
C THR A 463 -19.52 3.80 -24.84
N ALA A 464 -19.36 2.93 -23.84
CA ALA A 464 -20.24 1.79 -23.62
C ALA A 464 -21.61 2.25 -23.11
N SER A 465 -22.48 2.63 -24.03
CA SER A 465 -23.93 2.63 -23.85
C SER A 465 -24.55 1.98 -25.08
N GLY A 466 -24.74 0.66 -25.04
CA GLY A 466 -25.29 -0.10 -26.17
C GLY A 466 -25.45 -1.59 -25.86
N SER A 467 -26.70 -1.99 -25.64
CA SER A 467 -27.25 -3.36 -25.51
C SER A 467 -26.55 -4.30 -24.52
N GLU A 468 -27.17 -4.50 -23.36
CA GLU A 468 -26.95 -5.67 -22.51
C GLU A 468 -27.18 -6.94 -23.34
N SER A 469 -26.12 -7.53 -23.90
CA SER A 469 -26.18 -8.91 -24.34
C SER A 469 -26.40 -9.75 -23.09
N ALA A 470 -27.60 -10.32 -22.93
CA ALA A 470 -27.89 -11.24 -21.86
C ALA A 470 -26.74 -12.27 -21.77
N GLY A 471 -26.04 -12.31 -20.64
CA GLY A 471 -24.78 -13.06 -20.49
C GLY A 471 -24.96 -14.59 -20.63
N PRO A 472 -24.03 -15.40 -20.12
CA PRO A 472 -24.05 -16.85 -20.28
C PRO A 472 -25.13 -17.49 -19.39
N ILE A 473 -26.03 -18.30 -19.95
CA ILE A 473 -26.97 -19.10 -19.16
C ILE A 473 -26.37 -20.51 -19.03
N GLY A 474 -26.05 -20.88 -17.79
CA GLY A 474 -25.59 -22.21 -17.40
C GLY A 474 -24.11 -22.52 -17.54
N ALA A 475 -23.73 -23.65 -16.93
CA ALA A 475 -22.37 -24.03 -16.58
C ALA A 475 -21.36 -23.95 -17.73
N ARG A 476 -21.71 -24.52 -18.88
CA ARG A 476 -20.81 -24.55 -20.06
C ARG A 476 -20.62 -23.17 -20.69
N ALA A 477 -21.66 -22.34 -20.71
CA ALA A 477 -21.58 -21.00 -21.27
C ALA A 477 -20.67 -20.11 -20.41
N LEU A 478 -20.83 -20.18 -19.08
CA LEU A 478 -19.98 -19.46 -18.12
C LEU A 478 -18.51 -19.85 -18.28
N ALA A 479 -18.21 -21.15 -18.26
CA ALA A 479 -16.84 -21.65 -18.43
C ALA A 479 -16.20 -21.17 -19.73
N THR A 480 -16.95 -21.21 -20.83
CA THR A 480 -16.46 -20.77 -22.16
C THR A 480 -16.15 -19.29 -22.19
N GLU A 481 -17.01 -18.45 -21.61
CA GLU A 481 -16.80 -17.01 -21.56
C GLU A 481 -15.53 -16.64 -20.78
N VAL A 482 -15.37 -17.19 -19.57
CA VAL A 482 -14.19 -16.93 -18.74
C VAL A 482 -12.91 -17.32 -19.48
N LEU A 483 -12.91 -18.48 -20.15
CA LEU A 483 -11.79 -18.96 -20.97
C LEU A 483 -11.49 -18.02 -22.15
N VAL A 484 -12.51 -17.56 -22.86
CA VAL A 484 -12.37 -16.62 -23.99
C VAL A 484 -11.81 -15.27 -23.53
N ASP A 485 -12.26 -14.75 -22.39
CA ASP A 485 -11.79 -13.48 -21.85
C ASP A 485 -10.34 -13.56 -21.39
N VAL A 486 -9.95 -14.64 -20.71
CA VAL A 486 -8.54 -14.89 -20.36
C VAL A 486 -7.68 -14.99 -21.62
N ALA A 487 -8.12 -15.72 -22.63
CA ALA A 487 -7.42 -15.84 -23.90
C ALA A 487 -7.25 -14.47 -24.59
N ARG A 488 -8.26 -13.60 -24.54
CA ARG A 488 -8.20 -12.24 -25.09
C ARG A 488 -7.21 -11.36 -24.31
N GLY A 489 -7.32 -11.33 -22.99
CA GLY A 489 -6.44 -10.54 -22.13
C GLY A 489 -4.97 -10.97 -22.20
N ALA A 490 -4.72 -12.27 -22.42
CA ALA A 490 -3.38 -12.81 -22.65
C ALA A 490 -2.85 -12.36 -24.02
N ALA A 491 -3.69 -12.38 -25.06
CA ALA A 491 -3.30 -11.98 -26.42
C ALA A 491 -2.94 -10.48 -26.52
N GLU A 492 -3.66 -9.61 -25.81
CA GLU A 492 -3.35 -8.17 -25.70
C GLU A 492 -1.96 -7.91 -25.09
N ARG A 493 -1.47 -8.85 -24.27
CA ARG A 493 -0.16 -8.83 -23.62
C ARG A 493 0.91 -9.66 -24.35
N GLY A 494 0.61 -10.10 -25.57
CA GLY A 494 1.56 -10.84 -26.43
C GLY A 494 1.54 -12.36 -26.27
N HIS A 495 0.65 -12.94 -25.47
CA HIS A 495 0.49 -14.41 -25.34
C HIS A 495 -0.70 -14.90 -26.15
N THR A 496 -0.42 -15.44 -27.34
CA THR A 496 -1.49 -15.87 -28.26
C THR A 496 -2.09 -17.21 -27.86
N VAL A 497 -3.41 -17.23 -27.66
CA VAL A 497 -4.19 -18.46 -27.46
C VAL A 497 -5.08 -18.71 -28.68
N SER A 498 -4.94 -19.86 -29.30
CA SER A 498 -5.73 -20.22 -30.50
C SER A 498 -7.14 -20.72 -30.14
N LEU A 499 -8.10 -20.56 -31.06
CA LEU A 499 -9.48 -21.04 -30.86
C LEU A 499 -9.57 -22.55 -30.53
N PRO A 500 -8.78 -23.46 -31.16
CA PRO A 500 -8.75 -24.86 -30.75
C PRO A 500 -8.30 -25.07 -29.30
N GLN A 501 -7.37 -24.27 -28.78
CA GLN A 501 -6.95 -24.34 -27.38
C GLN A 501 -8.07 -23.89 -26.44
N VAL A 502 -8.79 -22.81 -26.77
CA VAL A 502 -9.97 -22.37 -26.00
C VAL A 502 -11.03 -23.47 -25.96
N SER A 503 -11.32 -24.10 -27.12
CA SER A 503 -12.27 -25.21 -27.20
C SER A 503 -11.82 -26.43 -26.39
N ALA A 504 -10.53 -26.80 -26.46
CA ALA A 504 -9.98 -27.91 -25.69
C ALA A 504 -10.03 -27.63 -24.18
N ALA A 505 -9.74 -26.39 -23.77
CA ALA A 505 -9.83 -25.98 -22.37
C ALA A 505 -11.28 -26.04 -21.86
N ALA A 506 -12.27 -25.58 -22.63
CA ALA A 506 -13.68 -25.63 -22.23
C ALA A 506 -14.18 -27.08 -22.08
N GLU A 507 -13.75 -27.97 -22.98
CA GLU A 507 -14.04 -29.40 -22.89
C GLU A 507 -13.32 -30.04 -21.69
N SER A 508 -12.06 -29.68 -21.45
CA SER A 508 -11.28 -30.17 -20.31
C SER A 508 -11.90 -29.75 -18.99
N ALA A 509 -12.29 -28.48 -18.84
CA ALA A 509 -12.94 -27.96 -17.63
C ALA A 509 -14.26 -28.70 -17.36
N SER A 510 -15.06 -28.96 -18.40
CA SER A 510 -16.31 -29.74 -18.26
C SER A 510 -16.04 -31.17 -17.82
N ARG A 511 -15.06 -31.85 -18.43
CA ARG A 511 -14.69 -33.23 -18.06
C ARG A 511 -14.07 -33.33 -16.67
N LEU A 512 -13.32 -32.32 -16.24
CA LEU A 512 -12.77 -32.23 -14.88
C LEU A 512 -13.89 -32.07 -13.86
N ALA A 513 -14.88 -31.21 -14.15
CA ALA A 513 -16.08 -31.08 -13.33
C ALA A 513 -16.84 -32.40 -13.22
N ASP A 514 -17.08 -33.09 -14.34
CA ASP A 514 -17.73 -34.41 -14.36
C ASP A 514 -16.94 -35.44 -13.54
N LEU A 515 -15.61 -35.47 -13.67
CA LEU A 515 -14.73 -36.37 -12.92
C LEU A 515 -14.77 -36.09 -11.41
N ARG A 516 -14.94 -34.83 -11.02
CA ARG A 516 -15.04 -34.35 -9.64
C ARG A 516 -16.49 -34.36 -9.12
N GLU A 517 -17.43 -34.90 -9.90
CA GLU A 517 -18.87 -34.99 -9.58
C GLU A 517 -19.52 -33.61 -9.30
N ARG A 518 -19.10 -32.57 -10.02
CA ARG A 518 -19.59 -31.19 -9.89
C ARG A 518 -20.64 -30.88 -10.95
N ALA A 519 -21.68 -30.12 -10.58
CA ALA A 519 -22.69 -29.66 -11.55
C ALA A 519 -22.18 -28.49 -12.41
N PHE A 520 -21.22 -27.72 -11.89
CA PHE A 520 -20.57 -26.59 -12.56
C PHE A 520 -19.05 -26.77 -12.60
N PRO A 521 -18.37 -26.43 -13.72
CA PRO A 521 -16.93 -26.24 -13.71
C PRO A 521 -16.58 -25.12 -12.74
N GLY A 522 -15.92 -25.48 -11.65
CA GLY A 522 -15.48 -24.55 -10.63
C GLY A 522 -14.24 -23.77 -11.07
N ARG A 523 -13.87 -22.79 -10.25
CA ARG A 523 -12.63 -21.99 -10.42
C ARG A 523 -11.42 -22.88 -10.69
N THR A 524 -11.26 -23.96 -9.93
CA THR A 524 -10.09 -24.84 -10.05
C THR A 524 -10.11 -25.70 -11.31
N ASP A 525 -11.29 -26.08 -11.80
CA ASP A 525 -11.44 -26.78 -13.09
C ASP A 525 -11.01 -25.90 -14.26
N LEU A 526 -11.34 -24.61 -14.21
CA LEU A 526 -10.94 -23.63 -15.22
C LEU A 526 -9.43 -23.38 -15.20
N LEU A 527 -8.84 -23.19 -14.01
CA LEU A 527 -7.40 -22.98 -13.86
C LEU A 527 -6.60 -24.19 -14.33
N ASP A 528 -7.03 -25.41 -13.99
CA ASP A 528 -6.38 -26.65 -14.44
C ASP A 528 -6.48 -26.83 -15.97
N ALA A 529 -7.65 -26.49 -16.54
CA ALA A 529 -7.84 -26.52 -17.99
C ALA A 529 -6.98 -25.48 -18.72
N MET A 530 -6.89 -24.24 -18.21
CA MET A 530 -6.00 -23.21 -18.75
C MET A 530 -4.54 -23.63 -18.66
N ARG A 531 -4.12 -24.16 -17.51
CA ARG A 531 -2.75 -24.66 -17.31
C ARG A 531 -2.42 -25.79 -18.29
N SER A 532 -3.37 -26.67 -18.58
CA SER A 532 -3.18 -27.80 -19.49
C SER A 532 -3.23 -27.42 -20.97
N CYS A 533 -3.98 -26.38 -21.35
CA CYS A 533 -4.26 -26.06 -22.76
C CYS A 533 -3.59 -24.77 -23.26
N TYR A 534 -3.39 -23.76 -22.40
CA TYR A 534 -2.87 -22.44 -22.79
C TYR A 534 -1.36 -22.31 -22.59
N VAL A 535 -0.76 -23.15 -21.74
CA VAL A 535 0.68 -23.20 -21.52
C VAL A 535 1.29 -24.13 -22.58
N GLN A 536 2.21 -23.61 -23.39
CA GLN A 536 2.90 -24.35 -24.47
C GLN A 536 4.41 -24.53 -24.18
N ASP A 537 5.00 -23.64 -23.36
CA ASP A 537 6.44 -23.49 -23.16
C ASP A 537 6.78 -23.50 -21.65
N ASP A 538 8.08 -23.53 -21.27
CA ASP A 538 8.56 -23.30 -19.87
C ASP A 538 8.11 -21.93 -19.30
N GLY A 539 7.55 -21.10 -20.18
CA GLY A 539 6.86 -19.84 -19.97
C GLY A 539 5.59 -19.88 -19.10
N GLY A 540 5.05 -21.04 -18.68
CA GLY A 540 4.18 -21.18 -17.49
C GLY A 540 3.04 -20.15 -17.28
N VAL A 541 2.51 -20.06 -16.05
CA VAL A 541 1.54 -19.02 -15.62
C VAL A 541 2.22 -17.95 -14.75
N GLY A 542 3.50 -18.15 -14.41
CA GLY A 542 4.20 -17.42 -13.34
C GLY A 542 3.85 -18.03 -11.98
N GLY A 543 4.86 -18.35 -11.19
CA GLY A 543 4.71 -18.67 -9.76
C GLY A 543 4.83 -17.40 -8.90
N PRO A 544 4.49 -17.48 -7.60
CA PRO A 544 4.84 -16.43 -6.64
C PRO A 544 6.34 -16.09 -6.74
N GLY A 545 6.68 -14.80 -6.91
CA GLY A 545 8.08 -14.34 -7.03
C GLY A 545 8.71 -14.49 -8.44
N GLU A 546 8.02 -15.04 -9.43
CA GLU A 546 8.46 -15.00 -10.82
C GLU A 546 7.99 -13.72 -11.52
N PRO A 547 8.71 -13.20 -12.54
CA PRO A 547 8.25 -12.03 -13.29
C PRO A 547 6.85 -12.27 -13.86
N GLU A 548 5.94 -11.31 -13.65
CA GLU A 548 4.55 -11.38 -14.05
C GLU A 548 4.42 -11.72 -15.53
N ARG A 549 3.90 -12.92 -15.83
CA ARG A 549 3.79 -13.42 -17.20
C ARG A 549 2.44 -13.01 -17.81
N PRO A 550 2.38 -12.72 -19.12
CA PRO A 550 1.15 -12.24 -19.79
C PRO A 550 -0.12 -13.07 -19.49
N LEU A 551 -0.01 -14.40 -19.46
CA LEU A 551 -1.14 -15.29 -19.16
C LEU A 551 -1.55 -15.22 -17.68
N GLY A 552 -0.59 -15.17 -16.75
CA GLY A 552 -0.85 -15.02 -15.32
C GLY A 552 -1.56 -13.71 -15.00
N LEU A 553 -1.11 -12.61 -15.60
CA LEU A 553 -1.76 -11.29 -15.50
C LEU A 553 -3.19 -11.30 -16.02
N ALA A 554 -3.43 -11.96 -17.16
CA ALA A 554 -4.77 -12.08 -17.73
C ALA A 554 -5.70 -12.92 -16.84
N ILE A 555 -5.20 -14.02 -16.25
CA ILE A 555 -5.95 -14.82 -15.28
C ILE A 555 -6.27 -13.97 -14.05
N ALA A 556 -5.27 -13.32 -13.44
CA ALA A 556 -5.46 -12.48 -12.26
C ALA A 556 -6.44 -11.32 -12.52
N GLU A 557 -6.47 -10.75 -13.72
CA GLU A 557 -7.39 -9.69 -14.12
C GLU A 557 -8.83 -10.19 -14.32
N VAL A 558 -9.02 -11.33 -14.99
CA VAL A 558 -10.37 -11.86 -15.27
C VAL A 558 -11.00 -12.47 -14.02
N PHE A 559 -10.24 -13.25 -13.26
CA PHE A 559 -10.70 -13.85 -12.00
C PHE A 559 -10.82 -12.81 -10.90
N GLY A 560 -9.87 -11.88 -10.80
CA GLY A 560 -9.94 -10.77 -9.86
C GLY A 560 -11.07 -9.82 -10.19
N GLY A 561 -11.26 -9.45 -11.47
CA GLY A 561 -12.24 -8.45 -11.89
C GLY A 561 -11.71 -7.02 -11.73
N ARG A 562 -12.45 -6.05 -12.29
CA ARG A 562 -12.04 -4.62 -12.37
C ARG A 562 -13.16 -3.63 -12.02
N SER A 563 -14.29 -4.09 -11.48
CA SER A 563 -15.40 -3.19 -11.19
C SER A 563 -15.09 -2.36 -9.95
N LEU A 564 -15.45 -1.07 -10.03
CA LEU A 564 -15.56 -0.15 -8.90
C LEU A 564 -17.05 0.11 -8.71
N GLY A 565 -17.55 0.00 -7.48
CA GLY A 565 -18.96 0.31 -7.22
C GLY A 565 -19.28 1.80 -7.19
N ASP A 566 -20.58 2.08 -7.15
CA ASP A 566 -21.15 3.41 -7.08
C ASP A 566 -21.92 3.62 -5.77
N VAL A 567 -21.83 4.84 -5.24
CA VAL A 567 -22.60 5.31 -4.08
C VAL A 567 -23.50 6.48 -4.50
N PRO A 568 -24.66 6.69 -3.85
CA PRO A 568 -25.62 7.71 -4.25
C PRO A 568 -25.04 9.13 -4.22
N PRO A 569 -25.36 10.00 -5.19
CA PRO A 569 -25.01 11.41 -5.10
C PRO A 569 -25.66 12.05 -3.86
N GLY A 570 -24.86 12.61 -2.96
CA GLY A 570 -25.38 13.21 -1.72
C GLY A 570 -25.64 12.22 -0.59
N SER A 571 -25.22 10.94 -0.74
CA SER A 571 -24.96 10.07 0.42
C SER A 571 -24.12 10.84 1.43
N ALA A 572 -24.20 10.50 2.71
CA ALA A 572 -23.41 11.13 3.77
C ALA A 572 -21.91 10.87 3.58
N SER A 573 -21.27 11.42 2.54
CA SER A 573 -19.82 11.41 2.39
C SER A 573 -19.26 12.51 3.29
N PRO A 574 -18.17 12.26 4.03
CA PRO A 574 -17.58 13.29 4.88
C PRO A 574 -17.24 14.57 4.09
N PRO A 575 -17.34 15.75 4.71
CA PRO A 575 -17.09 17.03 4.03
C PRO A 575 -15.73 17.08 3.31
N LEU A 576 -14.69 16.52 3.91
CA LEU A 576 -13.33 16.46 3.36
C LEU A 576 -13.26 15.60 2.09
N VAL A 577 -13.90 14.44 2.06
CA VAL A 577 -13.94 13.57 0.86
C VAL A 577 -14.59 14.31 -0.31
N ARG A 578 -15.69 15.03 -0.04
CA ARG A 578 -16.38 15.83 -1.05
C ARG A 578 -15.50 16.97 -1.57
N ASP A 579 -14.89 17.72 -0.66
CA ASP A 579 -13.98 18.83 -1.00
C ASP A 579 -12.83 18.37 -1.90
N VAL A 580 -12.18 17.26 -1.54
CA VAL A 580 -11.10 16.68 -2.35
C VAL A 580 -11.59 16.23 -3.72
N ARG A 581 -12.73 15.53 -3.81
CA ARG A 581 -13.27 15.08 -5.11
C ARG A 581 -13.59 16.26 -6.03
N GLU A 582 -14.16 17.33 -5.49
CA GLU A 582 -14.46 18.55 -6.24
C GLU A 582 -13.16 19.22 -6.74
N ARG A 583 -12.14 19.33 -5.88
CA ARG A 583 -10.83 19.92 -6.24
C ARG A 583 -10.08 19.11 -7.30
N VAL A 584 -10.05 17.78 -7.19
CA VAL A 584 -9.40 16.89 -8.16
C VAL A 584 -10.11 16.95 -9.52
N ARG A 585 -11.45 16.97 -9.53
CA ARG A 585 -12.24 17.13 -10.76
C ARG A 585 -12.04 18.51 -11.39
N ALA A 586 -11.91 19.57 -10.60
CA ALA A 586 -11.68 20.93 -11.10
C ALA A 586 -10.38 21.04 -11.91
N VAL A 587 -9.34 20.27 -11.54
CA VAL A 587 -8.07 20.20 -12.28
C VAL A 587 -8.07 19.14 -13.39
N ARG A 588 -9.21 18.51 -13.70
CA ARG A 588 -9.39 17.48 -14.75
C ARG A 588 -8.52 16.23 -14.53
N LEU A 589 -8.35 15.80 -13.29
CA LEU A 589 -7.85 14.46 -12.95
C LEU A 589 -9.04 13.52 -12.75
N VAL A 590 -8.88 12.25 -13.13
CA VAL A 590 -9.96 11.25 -13.09
C VAL A 590 -10.12 10.69 -11.68
N VAL A 591 -11.36 10.58 -11.20
CA VAL A 591 -11.71 10.04 -9.88
C VAL A 591 -12.82 8.98 -9.92
N ASP A 592 -13.23 8.57 -11.11
CA ASP A 592 -14.43 7.73 -11.30
C ASP A 592 -14.09 6.24 -11.43
N ASP A 593 -12.80 5.89 -11.48
CA ASP A 593 -12.31 4.51 -11.44
C ASP A 593 -10.97 4.43 -10.68
N SER A 594 -10.57 3.21 -10.35
CA SER A 594 -9.30 2.91 -9.65
C SER A 594 -8.15 2.58 -10.60
N VAL A 595 -8.24 2.94 -11.89
CA VAL A 595 -7.17 2.64 -12.87
C VAL A 595 -5.99 3.59 -12.68
N PRO A 596 -4.76 3.08 -12.45
CA PRO A 596 -3.55 3.90 -12.39
C PRO A 596 -3.31 4.67 -13.69
N ARG A 597 -3.06 5.97 -13.56
CA ARG A 597 -2.80 6.88 -14.68
C ARG A 597 -1.54 7.67 -14.45
N THR A 598 -0.89 8.02 -15.56
CA THR A 598 0.30 8.88 -15.56
C THR A 598 -0.06 10.28 -16.05
N ALA A 599 0.27 11.30 -15.26
CA ALA A 599 0.21 12.70 -15.65
C ALA A 599 1.62 13.24 -15.89
N ARG A 600 1.91 13.68 -17.12
CA ARG A 600 3.15 14.41 -17.45
C ARG A 600 2.89 15.90 -17.43
N LEU A 601 3.55 16.60 -16.52
CA LEU A 601 3.31 18.01 -16.21
C LEU A 601 4.57 18.83 -16.49
N ASP A 602 4.37 19.98 -17.11
CA ASP A 602 5.37 21.03 -17.28
C ASP A 602 4.81 22.27 -16.58
N ALA A 603 5.17 22.43 -15.30
CA ALA A 603 4.65 23.48 -14.43
C ALA A 603 5.19 24.88 -14.77
N ARG A 604 6.33 24.98 -15.48
CA ARG A 604 6.81 26.27 -16.03
C ARG A 604 5.94 26.76 -17.16
N ARG A 605 5.50 25.85 -18.04
CA ARG A 605 4.87 26.22 -19.31
C ARG A 605 3.43 26.66 -19.18
N THR A 606 2.63 26.03 -18.31
CA THR A 606 1.20 26.34 -18.21
C THR A 606 0.68 26.43 -16.77
N PRO A 607 -0.15 27.45 -16.45
CA PRO A 607 -0.80 27.55 -15.13
C PRO A 607 -1.68 26.32 -14.80
N ALA A 608 -2.26 25.67 -15.81
CA ALA A 608 -3.07 24.48 -15.62
C ALA A 608 -2.25 23.26 -15.15
N HIS A 609 -1.03 23.06 -15.69
CA HIS A 609 -0.11 22.03 -15.19
C HIS A 609 0.32 22.32 -13.74
N ARG A 610 0.60 23.59 -13.42
CA ARG A 610 0.92 24.00 -12.05
C ARG A 610 -0.23 23.72 -11.08
N ALA A 611 -1.47 24.04 -11.44
CA ALA A 611 -2.64 23.74 -10.61
C ALA A 611 -2.84 22.23 -10.38
N LYS A 612 -2.66 21.40 -11.42
CA LYS A 612 -2.67 19.94 -11.28
C LYS A 612 -1.59 19.44 -10.33
N ARG A 613 -0.36 19.96 -10.47
CA ARG A 613 0.77 19.61 -9.61
C ARG A 613 0.52 19.97 -8.16
N GLN A 614 -0.03 21.16 -7.89
CA GLN A 614 -0.34 21.59 -6.53
C GLN A 614 -1.35 20.65 -5.86
N VAL A 615 -2.41 20.23 -6.56
CA VAL A 615 -3.39 19.27 -6.01
C VAL A 615 -2.75 17.91 -5.74
N LEU A 616 -1.93 17.40 -6.66
CA LEU A 616 -1.23 16.12 -6.48
C LEU A 616 -0.24 16.19 -5.30
N ALA A 617 0.59 17.22 -5.24
CA ALA A 617 1.55 17.41 -4.17
C ALA A 617 0.89 17.64 -2.81
N LEU A 618 -0.26 18.33 -2.78
CA LEU A 618 -1.03 18.54 -1.55
C LEU A 618 -1.61 17.21 -1.03
N LEU A 619 -2.14 16.37 -1.93
CA LEU A 619 -2.67 15.05 -1.57
C LEU A 619 -1.57 14.05 -1.17
N ASP A 620 -0.40 14.12 -1.79
CA ASP A 620 0.79 13.36 -1.37
C ASP A 620 1.26 13.82 0.02
N PHE A 621 1.35 15.14 0.25
CA PHE A 621 1.76 15.73 1.53
C PHE A 621 0.87 15.35 2.71
N VAL A 622 -0.46 15.39 2.55
CA VAL A 622 -1.37 14.97 3.64
C VAL A 622 -1.36 13.44 3.83
N GLY A 623 -0.80 12.69 2.89
CA GLY A 623 -0.77 11.23 2.92
C GLY A 623 -2.10 10.59 2.49
N ALA A 624 -2.83 11.21 1.56
CA ALA A 624 -4.09 10.67 1.06
C ALA A 624 -3.90 9.47 0.11
N GLY A 625 -2.67 9.22 -0.40
CA GLY A 625 -2.37 8.09 -1.27
C GLY A 625 -2.97 8.18 -2.69
N PHE A 626 -3.39 9.36 -3.12
CA PHE A 626 -4.02 9.57 -4.43
C PHE A 626 -3.02 9.62 -5.59
N GLY A 627 -1.86 10.24 -5.37
CA GLY A 627 -0.84 10.34 -6.42
C GLY A 627 0.55 10.56 -5.86
N GLN A 628 1.55 10.08 -6.60
CA GLN A 628 2.96 10.11 -6.24
C GLN A 628 3.82 10.59 -7.40
N LEU A 629 4.92 11.28 -7.08
CA LEU A 629 5.90 11.73 -8.05
C LEU A 629 6.81 10.55 -8.42
N VAL A 630 6.78 10.13 -9.69
CA VAL A 630 7.61 9.03 -10.21
C VAL A 630 8.96 9.57 -10.71
N SER A 631 8.94 10.71 -11.38
CA SER A 631 10.15 11.34 -11.92
C SER A 631 9.95 12.84 -12.09
N GLY A 632 11.02 13.63 -12.00
CA GLY A 632 10.97 15.08 -12.19
C GLY A 632 11.74 15.85 -11.12
N PRO A 633 11.62 17.19 -11.12
CA PRO A 633 12.20 18.05 -10.09
C PRO A 633 11.49 17.86 -8.75
N ASP A 634 12.21 17.31 -7.77
CA ASP A 634 11.81 17.26 -6.37
C ASP A 634 12.40 18.47 -5.65
N HIS A 635 11.62 19.55 -5.57
CA HIS A 635 12.04 20.80 -4.94
C HIS A 635 12.15 20.70 -3.41
N VAL A 636 11.51 19.71 -2.79
CA VAL A 636 11.53 19.53 -1.34
C VAL A 636 12.84 18.86 -0.93
N ALA A 637 13.19 17.74 -1.55
CA ALA A 637 14.47 17.07 -1.30
C ALA A 637 15.64 17.75 -2.01
N GLY A 638 15.40 18.48 -3.10
CA GLY A 638 16.43 19.12 -3.93
C GLY A 638 17.05 18.18 -4.97
N ARG A 639 16.30 17.17 -5.44
CA ARG A 639 16.76 16.15 -6.40
C ARG A 639 16.16 16.40 -7.78
N GLY A 640 16.86 15.99 -8.84
CA GLY A 640 16.31 16.05 -10.20
C GLY A 640 16.00 17.45 -10.74
N LEU A 641 16.54 18.52 -10.14
CA LEU A 641 16.22 19.92 -10.45
C LEU A 641 16.57 20.36 -11.89
N GLY A 642 17.33 19.56 -12.63
CA GLY A 642 17.62 19.78 -14.06
C GLY A 642 16.53 19.28 -15.01
N LEU A 643 15.54 18.52 -14.50
CA LEU A 643 14.42 18.03 -15.28
C LEU A 643 13.31 19.09 -15.34
N ILE A 644 12.71 19.25 -16.51
CA ILE A 644 11.65 20.26 -16.76
C ILE A 644 10.25 19.64 -16.60
N THR A 645 10.13 18.34 -16.87
CA THR A 645 8.85 17.62 -16.85
C THR A 645 8.77 16.75 -15.60
N GLU A 646 7.64 16.83 -14.93
CA GLU A 646 7.25 15.97 -13.82
C GLU A 646 6.36 14.85 -14.35
N GLU A 647 6.63 13.62 -13.93
CA GLU A 647 5.81 12.44 -14.19
C GLU A 647 5.20 11.97 -12.88
N TRP A 648 3.88 12.06 -12.79
CA TRP A 648 3.09 11.67 -11.63
C TRP A 648 2.26 10.45 -11.96
N GLN A 649 2.16 9.50 -11.03
CA GLN A 649 1.20 8.39 -11.12
C GLN A 649 0.08 8.63 -10.10
N TYR A 650 -1.17 8.47 -10.51
CA TYR A 650 -2.32 8.70 -9.65
C TYR A 650 -3.47 7.74 -9.92
N CYS A 651 -4.25 7.44 -8.89
CA CYS A 651 -5.49 6.66 -8.97
C CYS A 651 -6.41 6.99 -7.79
N TRP A 652 -7.72 7.04 -8.05
CA TRP A 652 -8.70 7.19 -6.98
C TRP A 652 -9.11 5.81 -6.48
N THR A 653 -8.56 5.40 -5.35
CA THR A 653 -8.88 4.10 -4.74
C THR A 653 -9.78 4.28 -3.51
N PRO A 654 -10.49 3.22 -3.07
CA PRO A 654 -11.21 3.23 -1.79
C PRO A 654 -10.33 3.63 -0.59
N LEU A 655 -9.03 3.33 -0.67
CA LEU A 655 -8.05 3.69 0.36
C LEU A 655 -7.87 5.20 0.49
N VAL A 656 -7.90 5.92 -0.64
CA VAL A 656 -7.88 7.39 -0.65
C VAL A 656 -9.09 7.92 0.12
N GLU A 657 -10.29 7.41 -0.16
CA GLU A 657 -11.49 7.83 0.57
C GLU A 657 -11.37 7.56 2.07
N ALA A 658 -10.86 6.40 2.47
CA ALA A 658 -10.73 6.03 3.86
C ALA A 658 -9.69 6.87 4.63
N ARG A 659 -8.53 7.15 4.01
CA ARG A 659 -7.53 8.08 4.56
C ARG A 659 -8.10 9.49 4.72
N LEU A 660 -8.91 9.93 3.78
CA LEU A 660 -9.61 11.20 3.89
C LEU A 660 -10.66 11.19 5.01
N VAL A 661 -11.41 10.09 5.20
CA VAL A 661 -12.36 9.97 6.32
C VAL A 661 -11.65 10.03 7.67
N GLU A 662 -10.51 9.36 7.81
CA GLU A 662 -9.68 9.41 9.03
C GLU A 662 -9.23 10.85 9.34
N MET A 663 -8.79 11.59 8.34
CA MET A 663 -8.32 12.97 8.50
C MET A 663 -9.43 14.01 8.75
N VAL A 664 -10.71 13.62 8.78
CA VAL A 664 -11.83 14.55 9.03
C VAL A 664 -11.69 15.28 10.36
N HIS A 665 -11.09 14.64 11.38
CA HIS A 665 -10.85 15.27 12.68
C HIS A 665 -9.86 16.45 12.61
N LEU A 666 -8.96 16.46 11.61
CA LEU A 666 -8.01 17.55 11.37
C LEU A 666 -8.66 18.74 10.65
N GLY A 667 -9.71 18.50 9.86
CA GLY A 667 -10.42 19.56 9.17
C GLY A 667 -11.44 19.09 8.13
N ALA A 668 -12.41 19.96 7.84
CA ALA A 668 -13.46 19.69 6.85
C ALA A 668 -13.05 19.96 5.39
N THR A 669 -11.86 20.49 5.15
CA THR A 669 -11.32 20.85 3.82
C THR A 669 -9.86 20.41 3.72
N LEU A 670 -9.38 20.14 2.50
CA LEU A 670 -8.02 19.68 2.27
C LEU A 670 -7.00 20.72 2.75
N GLU A 671 -7.28 22.01 2.57
CA GLU A 671 -6.48 23.09 3.12
C GLU A 671 -6.38 23.02 4.64
N ALA A 672 -7.50 22.87 5.35
CA ALA A 672 -7.49 22.84 6.82
C ALA A 672 -6.64 21.68 7.36
N VAL A 673 -6.73 20.50 6.74
CA VAL A 673 -5.90 19.34 7.09
C VAL A 673 -4.42 19.65 6.85
N ALA A 674 -4.09 20.24 5.70
CA ALA A 674 -2.72 20.55 5.35
C ALA A 674 -2.11 21.64 6.25
N VAL A 675 -2.92 22.62 6.69
CA VAL A 675 -2.51 23.62 7.69
C VAL A 675 -2.20 22.94 9.02
N ALA A 676 -3.08 22.06 9.51
CA ALA A 676 -2.84 21.33 10.75
C ALA A 676 -1.52 20.53 10.70
N ARG A 677 -1.25 19.86 9.57
CA ARG A 677 0.02 19.12 9.35
C ARG A 677 1.24 20.05 9.25
N LEU A 678 1.13 21.23 8.64
CA LEU A 678 2.21 22.21 8.62
C LEU A 678 2.52 22.76 10.02
N GLU A 679 1.49 23.07 10.81
CA GLU A 679 1.67 23.54 12.19
C GLU A 679 2.30 22.48 13.09
N GLU A 680 1.94 21.20 12.90
CA GLU A 680 2.58 20.08 13.58
C GLU A 680 4.07 19.98 13.23
N ALA A 681 4.42 20.04 11.95
CA ALA A 681 5.81 20.05 11.49
C ALA A 681 6.60 21.24 12.06
N GLU A 682 5.99 22.42 12.13
CA GLU A 682 6.58 23.63 12.72
C GLU A 682 6.84 23.46 14.23
N ASN A 683 5.88 22.89 14.97
CA ASN A 683 5.99 22.66 16.42
C ASN A 683 7.07 21.63 16.76
N LEU A 684 7.21 20.59 15.92
CA LEU A 684 8.28 19.59 16.03
C LEU A 684 9.65 20.25 15.87
N LEU A 685 9.83 21.11 14.86
CA LEU A 685 11.09 21.81 14.62
C LEU A 685 11.37 22.88 15.67
N SER A 686 10.35 23.54 16.22
CA SER A 686 10.50 24.57 17.25
C SER A 686 10.83 24.02 18.65
N GLY A 687 10.84 22.70 18.83
CA GLY A 687 11.09 22.06 20.13
C GLY A 687 9.98 22.31 21.18
N THR A 688 8.84 22.84 20.77
CA THR A 688 7.67 23.13 21.63
C THR A 688 6.68 21.96 21.67
N GLY A 689 6.89 20.91 20.88
CA GLY A 689 6.10 19.69 20.91
C GLY A 689 6.38 18.83 22.14
N THR A 690 5.42 18.72 23.06
CA THR A 690 5.34 17.61 24.02
C THR A 690 4.97 16.35 23.23
N GLY A 691 5.85 15.35 23.18
CA GLY A 691 5.73 14.23 22.25
C GLY A 691 4.46 13.38 22.37
N ALA A 692 3.98 12.87 21.23
CA ALA A 692 3.43 11.53 21.01
C ALA A 692 3.30 11.25 19.50
N ALA A 693 3.76 10.06 19.09
CA ALA A 693 3.44 9.26 17.90
C ALA A 693 3.21 9.91 16.49
N ALA A 694 4.23 9.74 15.64
CA ALA A 694 4.18 9.23 14.26
C ALA A 694 2.97 9.58 13.36
N VAL A 695 3.16 10.62 12.54
CA VAL A 695 2.52 10.72 11.23
C VAL A 695 3.56 10.34 10.16
N ALA A 696 3.72 9.04 9.93
CA ALA A 696 4.34 8.55 8.70
C ALA A 696 3.27 8.57 7.60
N GLY A 697 3.17 9.69 6.88
CA GLY A 697 2.42 9.74 5.64
C GLY A 697 3.15 8.89 4.59
N ALA A 698 2.51 7.80 4.14
CA ALA A 698 2.98 7.02 3.01
C ALA A 698 2.81 7.86 1.73
N GLY A 699 3.88 8.58 1.38
CA GLY A 699 4.04 9.40 0.19
C GLY A 699 5.53 9.45 -0.13
N SER A 700 5.88 9.48 -1.42
CA SER A 700 7.20 9.16 -1.94
C SER A 700 8.38 9.84 -1.21
N GLY A 701 9.23 9.05 -0.56
CA GLY A 701 10.68 9.28 -0.46
C GLY A 701 11.17 10.65 -0.01
N ALA A 702 10.57 11.23 1.03
CA ALA A 702 11.15 12.32 1.82
C ALA A 702 10.82 12.10 3.31
N GLY A 703 11.28 10.98 3.86
CA GLY A 703 11.19 10.71 5.29
C GLY A 703 11.88 11.82 6.09
N VAL A 704 11.11 12.62 6.83
CA VAL A 704 11.60 13.19 8.09
C VAL A 704 11.72 12.00 9.03
N GLY A 705 12.89 11.36 9.05
CA GLY A 705 13.17 10.31 10.02
C GLY A 705 12.93 10.82 11.44
N PRO A 706 12.55 9.95 12.40
CA PRO A 706 12.34 10.34 13.78
C PRO A 706 13.70 10.56 14.46
N GLY A 707 14.37 11.65 14.12
CA GLY A 707 15.43 12.25 14.91
C GLY A 707 14.87 13.54 15.48
N ALA A 708 14.67 13.59 16.80
CA ALA A 708 14.46 14.83 17.53
C ALA A 708 15.75 15.68 17.44
N GLY A 709 15.98 16.30 16.29
CA GLY A 709 17.06 17.25 16.05
C GLY A 709 16.60 18.65 16.44
N ALA A 710 17.52 19.47 16.95
CA ALA A 710 17.28 20.89 17.13
C ALA A 710 16.85 21.55 15.81
N ALA A 711 16.08 22.64 15.88
CA ALA A 711 15.73 23.46 14.72
C ALA A 711 16.98 23.78 13.89
N SER A 712 17.03 23.35 12.63
CA SER A 712 18.13 23.66 11.71
C SER A 712 17.62 24.48 10.52
N VAL A 713 18.50 25.30 9.94
CA VAL A 713 18.20 26.11 8.76
C VAL A 713 17.81 25.24 7.56
N ASP A 714 18.47 24.09 7.32
CA ASP A 714 18.08 23.19 6.22
C ASP A 714 16.68 22.60 6.44
N ALA A 715 16.34 22.17 7.66
CA ALA A 715 15.03 21.60 7.95
C ALA A 715 13.89 22.63 7.73
N LEU A 716 14.08 23.87 8.17
CA LEU A 716 13.11 24.94 7.95
C LEU A 716 13.05 25.37 6.47
N ALA A 717 14.17 25.39 5.76
CA ALA A 717 14.19 25.64 4.32
C ALA A 717 13.45 24.53 3.53
N ARG A 718 13.50 23.27 3.99
CA ARG A 718 12.68 22.17 3.44
C ARG A 718 11.19 22.41 3.69
N LEU A 719 10.82 22.91 4.87
CA LEU A 719 9.43 23.26 5.17
C LEU A 719 8.92 24.42 4.30
N VAL A 720 9.77 25.42 4.02
CA VAL A 720 9.48 26.48 3.03
C VAL A 720 9.27 25.88 1.63
N ALA A 721 10.16 24.97 1.21
CA ALA A 721 10.03 24.27 -0.07
C ALA A 721 8.70 23.50 -0.16
N GLN A 722 8.38 22.70 0.86
CA GLN A 722 7.13 21.95 0.97
C GLN A 722 5.91 22.87 0.84
N THR A 723 5.89 23.97 1.60
CA THR A 723 4.81 24.96 1.62
C THR A 723 4.57 25.58 0.24
N LEU A 724 5.64 25.90 -0.50
CA LEU A 724 5.54 26.40 -1.87
C LEU A 724 5.09 25.31 -2.86
N VAL A 725 5.58 24.08 -2.71
CA VAL A 725 5.27 22.96 -3.61
C VAL A 725 3.78 22.60 -3.55
N ILE A 726 3.18 22.63 -2.35
CA ILE A 726 1.75 22.36 -2.14
C ILE A 726 0.85 23.58 -2.36
N GLY A 727 1.42 24.73 -2.74
CA GLY A 727 0.67 25.94 -3.08
C GLY A 727 0.12 26.72 -1.88
N MET A 728 0.69 26.56 -0.69
CA MET A 728 0.26 27.22 0.55
C MET A 728 1.14 28.42 0.94
N GLY A 729 1.54 29.24 -0.05
CA GLY A 729 2.42 30.41 0.15
C GLY A 729 1.94 31.40 1.23
N ALA A 730 0.63 31.48 1.48
CA ALA A 730 0.06 32.31 2.54
C ALA A 730 0.53 31.93 3.96
N HIS A 731 1.01 30.70 4.17
CA HIS A 731 1.54 30.22 5.46
C HIS A 731 3.04 30.52 5.67
N LEU A 732 3.73 31.00 4.63
CA LEU A 732 5.17 31.29 4.70
C LEU A 732 5.59 32.31 5.76
N PRO A 733 4.86 33.41 6.04
CA PRO A 733 5.36 34.45 6.96
C PRO A 733 5.77 33.91 8.34
N ARG A 734 5.06 32.89 8.84
CA ARG A 734 5.33 32.25 10.12
C ARG A 734 6.60 31.39 10.08
N ILE A 735 6.71 30.51 9.07
CA ILE A 735 7.90 29.66 8.84
C ILE A 735 9.15 30.52 8.57
N VAL A 736 9.01 31.58 7.78
CA VAL A 736 10.09 32.52 7.49
C VAL A 736 10.56 33.23 8.76
N SER A 737 9.64 33.62 9.65
CA SER A 737 10.01 34.23 10.94
C SER A 737 10.84 33.28 11.81
N LEU A 738 10.46 32.00 11.86
CA LEU A 738 11.21 30.96 12.56
C LEU A 738 12.60 30.75 11.91
N LEU A 739 12.64 30.63 10.59
CA LEU A 739 13.90 30.48 9.83
C LEU A 739 14.86 31.64 10.06
N ARG A 740 14.37 32.89 10.12
CA ARG A 740 15.20 34.07 10.44
C ARG A 740 15.80 33.97 11.83
N ALA A 741 15.01 33.56 12.83
CA ALA A 741 15.51 33.37 14.19
C ALA A 741 16.51 32.22 14.29
N THR A 742 16.29 31.13 13.55
CA THR A 742 17.22 30.00 13.47
C THR A 742 18.51 30.39 12.75
N LEU A 743 18.47 31.19 11.68
CA LEU A 743 19.66 31.71 10.99
C LEU A 743 20.59 32.53 11.91
N ASP A 744 20.06 33.15 12.96
CA ASP A 744 20.84 33.92 13.94
C ASP A 744 21.48 33.05 15.02
N THR A 745 21.03 31.79 15.17
CA THR A 745 21.40 30.91 16.29
C THR A 745 22.02 29.57 15.87
N ASP A 746 21.76 29.12 14.63
CA ASP A 746 22.32 27.90 14.07
C ASP A 746 23.84 28.02 13.92
N ARG A 747 24.56 27.06 14.50
CA ARG A 747 26.03 27.00 14.49
C ARG A 747 26.56 25.96 13.52
N ASP A 748 25.69 25.21 12.87
CA ASP A 748 26.08 24.24 11.87
C ASP A 748 26.16 24.93 10.50
N LEU A 749 27.39 25.13 10.01
CA LEU A 749 27.62 25.74 8.71
C LEU A 749 27.00 24.90 7.57
N ASP A 750 26.99 23.57 7.68
CA ASP A 750 26.43 22.71 6.63
C ASP A 750 24.92 22.91 6.51
N SER A 751 24.23 22.96 7.65
CA SER A 751 22.81 23.32 7.72
C SER A 751 22.52 24.69 7.08
N VAL A 752 23.31 25.72 7.41
CA VAL A 752 23.14 27.08 6.87
C VAL A 752 23.36 27.11 5.35
N VAL A 753 24.42 26.46 4.86
CA VAL A 753 24.76 26.42 3.43
C VAL A 753 23.73 25.61 2.65
N SER A 754 23.34 24.44 3.15
CA SER A 754 22.33 23.57 2.54
C SER A 754 20.98 24.26 2.45
N GLY A 755 20.55 24.92 3.55
CA GLY A 755 19.32 25.71 3.56
C GLY A 755 19.37 26.89 2.59
N ALA A 756 20.48 27.63 2.53
CA ALA A 756 20.65 28.75 1.60
C ALA A 756 20.60 28.30 0.13
N ARG A 757 21.23 27.17 -0.20
CA ARG A 757 21.15 26.59 -1.56
C ARG A 757 19.75 26.19 -1.93
N ARG A 758 19.00 25.60 -0.99
CA ARG A 758 17.60 25.24 -1.20
C ARG A 758 16.75 26.48 -1.47
N LEU A 759 16.88 27.52 -0.66
CA LEU A 759 16.18 28.80 -0.85
C LEU A 759 16.52 29.45 -2.20
N LEU A 760 17.79 29.40 -2.63
CA LEU A 760 18.20 29.88 -3.94
C LEU A 760 17.59 29.03 -5.07
N GLY A 761 17.55 27.71 -4.91
CA GLY A 761 16.88 26.79 -5.83
C GLY A 761 15.38 27.10 -5.97
N LEU A 762 14.69 27.38 -4.87
CA LEU A 762 13.29 27.83 -4.88
C LEU A 762 13.13 29.17 -5.61
N TRP A 763 14.06 30.10 -5.42
CA TRP A 763 14.06 31.36 -6.17
C TRP A 763 14.25 31.14 -7.68
N GLN A 764 15.16 30.24 -8.07
CA GLN A 764 15.36 29.88 -9.48
C GLN A 764 14.10 29.21 -10.07
N ALA A 765 13.41 28.40 -9.26
CA ALA A 765 12.16 27.70 -9.58
C ALA A 765 10.88 28.53 -9.36
N ARG A 766 10.98 29.83 -9.01
CA ARG A 766 9.81 30.63 -8.61
C ARG A 766 8.65 30.63 -9.61
N VAL A 767 8.94 30.59 -10.91
CA VAL A 767 7.92 30.59 -11.97
C VAL A 767 7.18 29.26 -12.07
N GLU A 768 7.86 28.12 -11.93
CA GLU A 768 7.18 26.81 -11.86
C GLU A 768 6.42 26.65 -10.56
N LEU A 769 6.94 27.18 -9.45
CA LEU A 769 6.30 27.15 -8.14
C LEU A 769 5.11 28.11 -8.01
N GLY A 770 5.01 29.15 -8.85
CA GLY A 770 4.04 30.23 -8.67
C GLY A 770 4.36 31.09 -7.44
N ALA A 771 5.64 31.25 -7.14
CA ALA A 771 6.19 31.90 -5.95
C ALA A 771 6.86 33.25 -6.28
N GLU A 772 6.48 33.89 -7.39
CA GLU A 772 7.08 35.15 -7.85
C GLU A 772 6.95 36.28 -6.82
N GLU A 773 5.86 36.31 -6.05
CA GLU A 773 5.64 37.29 -4.99
C GLU A 773 6.62 37.15 -3.81
N HIS A 774 7.12 35.93 -3.57
CA HIS A 774 8.08 35.62 -2.50
C HIS A 774 9.55 35.74 -2.96
N ALA A 775 9.80 36.10 -4.22
CA ALA A 775 11.15 36.10 -4.78
C ALA A 775 12.12 37.03 -4.03
N GLY A 776 11.64 38.20 -3.58
CA GLY A 776 12.44 39.13 -2.78
C GLY A 776 12.82 38.55 -1.42
N GLU A 777 11.83 37.99 -0.72
CA GLU A 777 12.00 37.39 0.62
C GLU A 777 12.97 36.21 0.60
N LEU A 778 12.88 35.34 -0.40
CA LEU A 778 13.81 34.21 -0.58
C LEU A 778 15.26 34.68 -0.74
N LEU A 779 15.51 35.71 -1.57
CA LEU A 779 16.86 36.26 -1.74
C LEU A 779 17.37 36.97 -0.48
N ASP A 780 16.48 37.60 0.30
CA ASP A 780 16.86 38.23 1.56
C ASP A 780 17.27 37.18 2.61
N LEU A 781 16.60 36.03 2.64
CA LEU A 781 16.99 34.90 3.48
C LEU A 781 18.33 34.29 3.05
N VAL A 782 18.56 34.12 1.75
CA VAL A 782 19.87 33.69 1.23
C VAL A 782 20.97 34.68 1.61
N SER A 783 20.68 35.98 1.53
CA SER A 783 21.60 37.03 1.94
C SER A 783 21.92 36.99 3.44
N GLN A 784 20.93 36.74 4.30
CA GLN A 784 21.12 36.55 5.73
C GLN A 784 21.96 35.30 6.02
N ALA A 785 21.66 34.18 5.34
CA ALA A 785 22.44 32.95 5.45
C ALA A 785 23.90 33.13 5.03
N LEU A 786 24.19 33.92 3.99
CA LEU A 786 25.57 34.28 3.63
C LEU A 786 26.26 35.10 4.73
N ALA A 787 25.54 35.99 5.43
CA ALA A 787 26.10 36.71 6.57
C ALA A 787 26.42 35.78 7.74
N THR A 788 25.51 34.85 8.06
CA THR A 788 25.75 33.80 9.07
C THR A 788 26.94 32.92 8.67
N ALA A 789 26.99 32.48 7.42
CA ALA A 789 28.09 31.67 6.89
C ALA A 789 29.44 32.41 7.00
N ALA A 790 29.49 33.71 6.74
CA ALA A 790 30.73 34.49 6.89
C ALA A 790 31.28 34.43 8.34
N TYR A 791 30.40 34.37 9.35
CA TYR A 791 30.82 34.20 10.74
C TYR A 791 31.27 32.76 11.05
N LEU A 792 30.56 31.76 10.54
CA LEU A 792 30.84 30.34 10.84
C LEU A 792 32.03 29.76 10.06
N VAL A 793 32.35 30.33 8.89
CA VAL A 793 33.47 29.87 8.04
C VAL A 793 34.78 29.86 8.83
N SER A 794 35.02 30.80 9.75
CA SER A 794 36.26 30.82 10.56
C SER A 794 36.49 29.54 11.37
N ASP A 795 35.43 28.83 11.76
CA ASP A 795 35.53 27.61 12.57
C ASP A 795 36.05 26.43 11.74
N LEU A 796 35.93 26.50 10.39
CA LEU A 796 36.49 25.50 9.47
C LEU A 796 38.02 25.37 9.60
N GLY A 797 38.69 26.44 10.05
CA GLY A 797 40.14 26.44 10.24
C GLY A 797 40.62 25.46 11.32
N LYS A 798 39.76 25.06 12.27
CA LYS A 798 40.16 24.26 13.44
C LYS A 798 39.40 22.93 13.56
N VAL A 799 38.87 22.45 12.45
CA VAL A 799 38.11 21.20 12.37
C VAL A 799 39.01 20.00 12.69
N ARG A 800 38.44 18.98 13.34
CA ARG A 800 39.14 17.74 13.67
C ARG A 800 39.37 16.91 12.42
N ALA A 801 40.39 16.04 12.44
CA ALA A 801 40.73 15.18 11.31
C ALA A 801 39.56 14.32 10.81
N GLU A 802 38.71 13.85 11.72
CA GLU A 802 37.53 13.03 11.42
C GLU A 802 36.40 13.80 10.69
N ASP A 803 36.37 15.13 10.81
CA ASP A 803 35.30 16.00 10.30
C ASP A 803 35.74 16.81 9.05
N GLU A 804 37.01 16.71 8.63
CA GLU A 804 37.55 17.46 7.50
C GLU A 804 36.82 17.16 6.18
N ASP A 805 36.39 15.92 5.97
CA ASP A 805 35.68 15.50 4.77
C ASP A 805 34.31 16.18 4.63
N ALA A 806 33.58 16.32 5.74
CA ALA A 806 32.32 17.04 5.79
C ALA A 806 32.56 18.55 5.53
N ALA A 807 33.57 19.13 6.20
CA ALA A 807 33.96 20.53 6.00
C ALA A 807 34.30 20.86 4.53
N ILE A 808 35.02 19.95 3.83
CA ILE A 808 35.33 20.13 2.41
C ILE A 808 34.06 20.07 1.55
N SER A 809 33.12 19.18 1.86
CA SER A 809 31.83 19.12 1.16
C SER A 809 31.08 20.45 1.30
N THR A 810 30.96 20.96 2.53
CA THR A 810 30.33 22.26 2.81
C THR A 810 31.04 23.41 2.09
N LEU A 811 32.38 23.39 1.96
CA LEU A 811 33.13 24.39 1.20
C LEU A 811 32.84 24.36 -0.30
N ILE A 812 32.77 23.15 -0.89
CA ILE A 812 32.38 22.97 -2.30
C ILE A 812 30.97 23.53 -2.51
N ASP A 813 30.07 23.24 -1.57
CA ASP A 813 28.69 23.69 -1.66
C ASP A 813 28.52 25.19 -1.46
N LEU A 814 29.29 25.79 -0.55
CA LEU A 814 29.35 27.22 -0.33
C LEU A 814 29.91 27.95 -1.56
N ARG A 815 30.95 27.41 -2.20
CA ARG A 815 31.49 27.98 -3.44
C ARG A 815 30.44 28.01 -4.56
N ALA A 816 29.73 26.91 -4.76
CA ALA A 816 28.65 26.86 -5.74
C ALA A 816 27.54 27.86 -5.40
N LEU A 817 27.15 27.98 -4.12
CA LEU A 817 26.21 29.00 -3.66
C LEU A 817 26.68 30.43 -3.97
N LEU A 818 27.96 30.76 -3.73
CA LEU A 818 28.53 32.08 -4.02
C LEU A 818 28.49 32.41 -5.52
N ARG A 819 28.78 31.41 -6.37
CA ARG A 819 28.71 31.55 -7.83
C ARG A 819 27.27 31.77 -8.30
N ASP A 820 26.34 30.95 -7.84
CA ASP A 820 24.94 30.99 -8.27
C ASP A 820 24.22 32.25 -7.78
N THR A 821 24.54 32.72 -6.57
CA THR A 821 24.03 34.00 -6.05
C THR A 821 24.55 35.21 -6.82
N ALA A 822 25.79 35.17 -7.31
CA ALA A 822 26.33 36.22 -8.18
C ALA A 822 25.58 36.29 -9.52
N ALA A 823 25.28 35.13 -10.12
CA ALA A 823 24.47 35.06 -11.35
C ALA A 823 23.02 35.52 -11.11
N ALA A 824 22.40 35.14 -9.99
CA ALA A 824 21.05 35.56 -9.62
C ALA A 824 20.96 37.09 -9.41
N GLY A 825 21.95 37.70 -8.77
CA GLY A 825 22.03 39.15 -8.57
C GLY A 825 22.13 39.93 -9.88
N ALA A 826 22.82 39.40 -10.89
CA ALA A 826 22.90 40.01 -12.22
C ALA A 826 21.58 39.93 -13.01
N ALA A 827 20.76 38.90 -12.78
CA ALA A 827 19.44 38.78 -13.40
C ALA A 827 18.40 39.73 -12.78
N GLY A 828 18.48 39.96 -11.46
CA GLY A 828 17.55 40.84 -10.73
C GLY A 828 17.61 42.32 -11.12
N THR A 829 18.76 42.82 -11.57
CA THR A 829 18.96 44.23 -11.96
C THR A 829 18.34 44.60 -13.32
N SER A 830 17.99 43.61 -14.14
CA SER A 830 17.41 43.80 -15.47
C SER A 830 15.87 43.97 -15.49
N GLY A 831 15.21 43.81 -14.33
CA GLY A 831 13.74 43.80 -14.21
C GLY A 831 13.08 45.13 -13.85
N VAL A 832 13.83 46.22 -13.64
CA VAL A 832 13.26 47.51 -13.23
C VAL A 832 13.13 48.46 -14.43
N GLY A 833 11.95 48.42 -15.07
CA GLY A 833 11.30 49.57 -15.70
C GLY A 833 11.76 50.01 -17.11
N THR A 834 11.07 49.53 -18.14
CA THR A 834 10.54 50.43 -19.20
C THR A 834 9.15 49.97 -19.62
N ASP A 835 8.13 50.68 -19.14
CA ASP A 835 6.78 50.60 -19.70
C ASP A 835 6.69 51.40 -20.99
N GLY A 836 6.13 50.76 -22.02
CA GLY A 836 5.19 51.40 -22.94
C GLY A 836 5.73 52.16 -24.16
N ALA A 837 5.82 51.47 -25.30
CA ALA A 837 5.36 52.02 -26.58
C ALA A 837 5.00 50.87 -27.54
N GLY A 838 3.69 50.66 -27.72
CA GLY A 838 3.19 49.73 -28.72
C GLY A 838 3.46 50.21 -30.13
N THR A 839 3.83 49.28 -31.01
CA THR A 839 3.55 49.40 -32.45
C THR A 839 3.20 48.02 -33.02
N SER A 840 2.13 48.04 -33.80
CA SER A 840 1.54 46.96 -34.59
C SER A 840 2.29 46.68 -35.89
N GLY A 841 2.23 45.44 -36.38
CA GLY A 841 2.50 45.05 -37.78
C GLY A 841 3.11 43.65 -37.86
N ALA A 842 2.37 42.57 -38.12
CA ALA A 842 1.79 42.11 -39.40
C ALA A 842 2.81 41.54 -40.40
N GLY A 843 2.73 40.21 -40.60
CA GLY A 843 3.17 39.43 -41.78
C GLY A 843 4.67 39.14 -41.88
N LYS A 844 5.15 38.12 -42.59
CA LYS A 844 4.58 36.97 -43.30
C LYS A 844 5.79 36.18 -43.86
N ASP A 845 5.65 34.86 -43.97
CA ASP A 845 6.16 33.98 -45.03
C ASP A 845 7.67 33.74 -45.25
N GLY A 846 8.00 32.45 -45.51
CA GLY A 846 9.13 31.98 -46.33
C GLY A 846 10.15 31.09 -45.61
N ALA A 847 10.04 29.76 -45.66
CA ALA A 847 10.72 28.87 -46.64
C ALA A 847 12.27 28.99 -46.56
N GLY A 848 13.07 27.96 -46.26
CA GLY A 848 13.04 26.56 -46.66
C GLY A 848 14.39 26.27 -47.34
N ALA A 849 15.18 25.29 -46.87
CA ALA A 849 16.24 24.64 -47.65
C ALA A 849 16.79 23.40 -46.92
N ASP A 850 16.72 22.29 -47.65
CA ASP A 850 17.37 21.00 -47.40
C ASP A 850 18.90 21.06 -47.42
N GLY A 851 19.55 20.04 -46.85
CA GLY A 851 20.83 19.55 -47.40
C GLY A 851 21.86 18.98 -46.42
N ALA A 852 21.80 17.67 -46.21
CA ALA A 852 22.93 16.72 -46.09
C ALA A 852 23.99 16.86 -44.97
N GLY A 853 23.88 15.94 -44.00
CA GLY A 853 24.87 14.90 -43.67
C GLY A 853 26.31 15.26 -43.26
N THR A 854 26.69 14.86 -42.03
CA THR A 854 27.94 14.12 -41.72
C THR A 854 28.00 13.74 -40.23
N GLN A 855 28.27 12.45 -39.99
CA GLN A 855 29.12 11.81 -38.97
C GLN A 855 29.40 12.52 -37.62
N ASP A 856 29.03 11.78 -36.57
CA ASP A 856 29.73 11.50 -35.30
C ASP A 856 31.16 12.09 -35.13
N VAL A 857 31.41 12.82 -34.03
CA VAL A 857 32.58 12.75 -33.10
C VAL A 857 32.37 13.73 -31.93
N GLY A 858 32.38 13.20 -30.70
CA GLY A 858 33.25 13.60 -29.58
C GLY A 858 33.35 15.06 -29.10
N ALA A 859 33.05 15.23 -27.81
CA ALA A 859 33.74 16.06 -26.82
C ALA A 859 34.23 17.46 -27.26
N ASN A 860 33.56 18.50 -26.79
CA ASN A 860 34.12 19.85 -26.77
C ASN A 860 34.20 20.37 -25.34
N GLY A 861 35.43 20.48 -24.85
CA GLY A 861 35.78 21.19 -23.63
C GLY A 861 35.50 22.67 -23.82
N ALA A 862 34.85 23.27 -22.83
CA ALA A 862 34.68 24.70 -22.75
C ALA A 862 36.05 25.35 -22.48
N ARG A 863 36.65 25.91 -23.54
CA ARG A 863 37.59 27.03 -23.38
C ARG A 863 36.77 28.21 -22.84
N ALA A 864 36.93 28.50 -21.57
CA ALA A 864 36.53 29.79 -21.02
C ALA A 864 37.47 30.84 -21.60
N ASP A 865 36.90 31.77 -22.36
CA ASP A 865 37.58 33.00 -22.75
C ASP A 865 38.07 33.72 -21.50
N ARG A 866 39.34 34.13 -21.56
CA ARG A 866 40.03 34.93 -20.56
C ARG A 866 39.36 36.31 -20.52
N VAL A 867 38.36 36.48 -19.65
CA VAL A 867 37.89 37.81 -19.26
C VAL A 867 38.89 38.35 -18.25
N GLU A 868 39.68 39.34 -18.67
CA GLU A 868 40.55 40.10 -17.78
C GLU A 868 39.71 40.83 -16.73
N ALA A 869 39.70 40.30 -15.50
CA ALA A 869 39.24 41.03 -14.32
C ALA A 869 40.31 42.07 -13.96
N SER A 870 40.15 43.29 -14.47
CA SER A 870 40.92 44.45 -13.99
C SER A 870 40.64 44.67 -12.50
N GLY A 871 41.71 44.76 -11.71
CA GLY A 871 41.67 44.91 -10.26
C GLY A 871 40.77 46.06 -9.80
N VAL A 872 39.89 45.74 -8.86
CA VAL A 872 39.12 46.74 -8.11
C VAL A 872 39.98 47.20 -6.94
N GLU A 873 40.63 48.35 -7.09
CA GLU A 873 41.17 49.10 -5.97
C GLU A 873 40.02 49.52 -5.05
N ALA A 874 40.16 49.19 -3.77
CA ALA A 874 39.28 49.63 -2.69
C ALA A 874 39.32 51.17 -2.58
N SER A 875 38.43 51.84 -3.31
CA SER A 875 38.16 53.27 -3.16
C SER A 875 36.90 53.47 -2.33
N ARG A 876 37.01 54.42 -1.38
CA ARG A 876 36.01 54.80 -0.38
C ARG A 876 34.61 54.96 -1.00
N VAL A 877 33.65 54.17 -0.51
CA VAL A 877 32.22 54.43 -0.72
C VAL A 877 31.81 55.52 0.26
N GLU A 878 31.48 56.70 -0.28
CA GLU A 878 30.79 57.75 0.46
C GLU A 878 29.38 57.29 0.83
N GLU A 879 28.99 57.59 2.08
CA GLU A 879 27.68 57.31 2.67
C GLU A 879 26.53 57.92 1.84
N SER A 880 25.95 57.13 0.96
CA SER A 880 24.60 57.32 0.42
C SER A 880 23.94 55.95 0.30
N GLY A 881 22.71 55.84 0.83
CA GLY A 881 22.09 54.59 1.28
C GLY A 881 22.36 53.35 0.43
N VAL A 882 22.94 52.32 1.05
CA VAL A 882 23.18 51.01 0.44
C VAL A 882 21.81 50.38 0.14
N GLY A 883 21.42 50.33 -1.14
CA GLY A 883 20.22 49.61 -1.57
C GLY A 883 20.30 48.11 -1.26
N VAL A 884 19.16 47.42 -1.27
CA VAL A 884 19.05 45.98 -0.93
C VAL A 884 20.04 45.11 -1.71
N ASP A 885 20.28 45.40 -3.00
CA ASP A 885 21.25 44.68 -3.82
C ASP A 885 22.72 44.92 -3.40
N GLY A 886 23.02 46.09 -2.83
CA GLY A 886 24.33 46.39 -2.25
C GLY A 886 24.60 45.58 -0.98
N VAL A 887 23.58 45.34 -0.15
CA VAL A 887 23.69 44.49 1.05
C VAL A 887 23.95 43.03 0.66
N ARG A 888 23.22 42.52 -0.34
CA ARG A 888 23.41 41.15 -0.86
C ARG A 888 24.83 40.94 -1.40
N ALA A 889 25.34 41.92 -2.15
CA ALA A 889 26.71 41.87 -2.64
C ALA A 889 27.75 41.94 -1.50
N ALA A 890 27.51 42.76 -0.48
CA ALA A 890 28.40 42.89 0.67
C ALA A 890 28.55 41.58 1.47
N ASN A 891 27.44 40.88 1.73
CA ASN A 891 27.48 39.60 2.46
C ASN A 891 28.23 38.52 1.69
N ARG A 892 28.05 38.45 0.36
CA ARG A 892 28.83 37.56 -0.51
C ARG A 892 30.33 37.88 -0.43
N ILE A 893 30.70 39.16 -0.49
CA ILE A 893 32.09 39.62 -0.39
C ILE A 893 32.69 39.27 0.99
N ALA A 894 31.89 39.34 2.06
CA ALA A 894 32.34 38.98 3.40
C ALA A 894 32.76 37.51 3.49
N VAL A 895 31.96 36.58 2.94
CA VAL A 895 32.32 35.15 2.87
C VAL A 895 33.62 34.94 2.09
N VAL A 896 33.74 35.54 0.89
CA VAL A 896 34.95 35.41 0.06
C VAL A 896 36.19 35.92 0.80
N ARG A 897 36.07 37.03 1.54
CA ARG A 897 37.16 37.57 2.37
C ARG A 897 37.57 36.60 3.47
N GLU A 898 36.62 35.97 4.16
CA GLU A 898 36.94 35.00 5.23
C GLU A 898 37.56 33.71 4.68
N LEU A 899 37.10 33.22 3.52
CA LEU A 899 37.74 32.10 2.83
C LEU A 899 39.19 32.44 2.43
N ALA A 900 39.43 33.65 1.92
CA ALA A 900 40.77 34.13 1.59
C ALA A 900 41.65 34.26 2.85
N ARG A 901 41.10 34.73 3.98
CA ARG A 901 41.80 34.80 5.27
C ARG A 901 42.22 33.40 5.75
N LEU A 902 41.30 32.43 5.75
CA LEU A 902 41.61 31.05 6.17
C LEU A 902 42.63 30.35 5.29
N ARG A 903 42.61 30.64 3.99
CA ARG A 903 43.61 30.15 3.03
C ARG A 903 45.03 30.65 3.37
N GLU A 904 45.16 31.81 4.01
CA GLU A 904 46.44 32.41 4.41
C GLU A 904 46.82 32.15 5.87
N GLU A 905 45.88 31.71 6.71
CA GLU A 905 46.10 31.50 8.14
C GLU A 905 47.01 30.28 8.41
N GLU A 906 48.10 30.52 9.15
CA GLU A 906 48.96 29.47 9.68
C GLU A 906 48.22 28.71 10.79
N GLY A 907 47.97 27.42 10.60
CA GLY A 907 47.24 26.58 11.56
C GLY A 907 45.85 26.13 11.10
N THR A 908 45.42 26.51 9.89
CA THR A 908 44.24 25.92 9.23
C THR A 908 44.40 24.40 9.08
N ALA A 909 43.34 23.66 9.37
CA ALA A 909 43.30 22.20 9.25
C ALA A 909 43.82 21.74 7.87
N PRO A 910 44.75 20.77 7.79
CA PRO A 910 45.51 20.51 6.56
C PRO A 910 44.64 20.24 5.33
N ALA A 911 43.62 19.40 5.45
CA ALA A 911 42.77 19.08 4.30
C ALA A 911 41.89 20.28 3.89
N VAL A 912 41.42 21.08 4.85
CA VAL A 912 40.68 22.32 4.58
C VAL A 912 41.57 23.34 3.86
N ALA A 913 42.82 23.50 4.29
CA ALA A 913 43.80 24.40 3.65
C ALA A 913 44.09 23.98 2.21
N GLY A 914 44.24 22.67 1.96
CA GLY A 914 44.40 22.10 0.62
C GLY A 914 43.19 22.37 -0.27
N ALA A 915 41.99 22.15 0.25
CA ALA A 915 40.74 22.42 -0.47
C ALA A 915 40.59 23.91 -0.81
N LEU A 916 40.81 24.82 0.14
CA LEU A 916 40.72 26.28 -0.09
C LEU A 916 41.73 26.76 -1.14
N LEU A 917 42.94 26.19 -1.15
CA LEU A 917 43.95 26.49 -2.16
C LEU A 917 43.49 26.04 -3.56
N ALA A 918 42.97 24.81 -3.67
CA ALA A 918 42.49 24.24 -4.92
C ALA A 918 41.26 24.98 -5.49
N LEU A 919 40.28 25.29 -4.63
CA LEU A 919 39.10 26.08 -5.02
C LEU A 919 39.50 27.49 -5.46
N GLY A 920 40.39 28.14 -4.70
CA GLY A 920 40.92 29.46 -5.03
C GLY A 920 41.67 29.52 -6.36
N PHE A 921 42.43 28.48 -6.69
CA PHE A 921 43.06 28.35 -8.01
C PHE A 921 42.01 28.18 -9.11
N THR A 922 41.01 27.32 -8.89
CA THR A 922 39.93 27.07 -9.86
C THR A 922 39.08 28.32 -10.13
N ASP A 923 38.94 29.21 -9.14
CA ASP A 923 38.24 30.50 -9.28
C ASP A 923 39.14 31.64 -9.78
N GLY A 924 40.43 31.38 -10.03
CA GLY A 924 41.39 32.38 -10.53
C GLY A 924 41.88 33.38 -9.48
N GLU A 925 41.60 33.14 -8.20
CA GLU A 925 42.09 33.96 -7.08
C GLU A 925 43.55 33.65 -6.73
N VAL A 926 44.00 32.43 -7.01
CA VAL A 926 45.36 31.96 -6.74
C VAL A 926 46.11 31.76 -8.06
N PRO A 927 47.27 32.42 -8.26
CA PRO A 927 48.10 32.21 -9.44
C PRO A 927 48.77 30.82 -9.48
N ASP A 928 49.04 30.30 -10.67
CA ASP A 928 49.66 28.98 -10.93
C ASP A 928 50.95 28.76 -10.12
N GLY A 929 51.83 29.77 -10.08
CA GLY A 929 53.09 29.69 -9.33
C GLY A 929 52.90 29.54 -7.81
N VAL A 930 51.78 30.04 -7.26
CA VAL A 930 51.48 29.95 -5.82
C VAL A 930 50.92 28.58 -5.47
N LEU A 931 50.06 27.99 -6.33
CA LEU A 931 49.55 26.63 -6.16
C LEU A 931 50.71 25.63 -6.08
N VAL A 932 51.59 25.64 -7.09
CA VAL A 932 52.73 24.71 -7.14
C VAL A 932 53.66 24.93 -5.95
N THR A 933 54.00 26.19 -5.63
CA THR A 933 54.89 26.49 -4.50
C THR A 933 54.33 26.01 -3.16
N ARG A 934 53.03 26.18 -2.91
CA ARG A 934 52.40 25.75 -1.65
C ARG A 934 52.22 24.24 -1.58
N VAL A 935 51.84 23.59 -2.68
CA VAL A 935 51.75 22.12 -2.70
C VAL A 935 53.14 21.50 -2.54
N SER A 936 54.14 21.93 -3.32
CA SER A 936 55.52 21.46 -3.15
C SER A 936 56.05 21.76 -1.73
N GLY A 937 55.73 22.93 -1.19
CA GLY A 937 56.06 23.34 0.18
C GLY A 937 55.49 22.41 1.25
N ALA A 938 54.20 22.08 1.15
CA ALA A 938 53.51 21.16 2.05
C ALA A 938 54.04 19.72 1.93
N LEU A 939 54.62 19.36 0.78
CA LEU A 939 55.17 18.05 0.47
C LEU A 939 56.71 17.96 0.64
N THR A 940 57.38 18.98 1.19
CA THR A 940 58.85 19.01 1.34
C THR A 940 59.40 18.07 2.42
N ALA A 941 60.67 17.66 2.25
CA ALA A 941 61.41 16.85 3.21
C ALA A 941 61.55 17.58 4.57
N GLY A 942 60.85 17.08 5.60
CA GLY A 942 60.82 17.65 6.96
C GLY A 942 59.41 17.99 7.47
N ALA A 943 58.40 17.99 6.60
CA ALA A 943 56.99 18.07 7.01
C ALA A 943 56.51 16.73 7.60
N ASP A 944 55.54 16.78 8.53
CA ASP A 944 54.86 15.58 9.02
C ASP A 944 54.12 14.89 7.86
N PRO A 945 54.48 13.64 7.49
CA PRO A 945 53.92 12.99 6.31
C PRO A 945 52.40 12.80 6.36
N ALA A 946 51.80 12.63 7.56
CA ALA A 946 50.35 12.51 7.72
C ALA A 946 49.64 13.84 7.41
N THR A 947 50.19 14.95 7.89
CA THR A 947 49.73 16.31 7.57
C THR A 947 49.80 16.62 6.07
N ALA A 948 50.90 16.21 5.42
CA ALA A 948 51.13 16.40 3.99
C ALA A 948 50.10 15.64 3.12
N VAL A 949 49.80 14.39 3.47
CA VAL A 949 48.80 13.57 2.75
C VAL A 949 47.37 14.09 2.97
N ARG A 950 47.03 14.56 4.19
CA ARG A 950 45.73 15.20 4.45
C ARG A 950 45.54 16.47 3.63
N PHE A 951 46.58 17.30 3.54
CA PHE A 951 46.57 18.48 2.66
C PHE A 951 46.32 18.12 1.20
N LEU A 952 47.03 17.09 0.68
CA LEU A 952 46.81 16.58 -0.67
C LEU A 952 45.40 16.01 -0.86
N GLY A 953 44.87 15.28 0.13
CA GLY A 953 43.50 14.77 0.13
C GLY A 953 42.47 15.89 -0.01
N GLY A 954 42.70 17.02 0.65
CA GLY A 954 41.91 18.24 0.50
C GLY A 954 41.90 18.80 -0.92
N VAL A 955 43.09 18.93 -1.53
CA VAL A 955 43.25 19.37 -2.93
C VAL A 955 42.48 18.44 -3.87
N MET A 956 42.69 17.13 -3.73
CA MET A 956 42.10 16.11 -4.61
C MET A 956 40.58 16.00 -4.45
N ARG A 957 40.05 16.19 -3.24
CA ARG A 957 38.59 16.19 -3.02
C ARG A 957 37.91 17.42 -3.62
N ALA A 958 38.55 18.59 -3.52
CA ALA A 958 38.00 19.84 -4.01
C ALA A 958 38.11 20.02 -5.54
N ALA A 959 39.24 19.61 -6.13
CA ALA A 959 39.51 19.73 -7.57
C ALA A 959 40.46 18.61 -8.04
N PRO A 960 39.95 17.37 -8.22
CA PRO A 960 40.76 16.21 -8.57
C PRO A 960 41.42 16.31 -9.95
N ASP A 961 40.83 17.09 -10.86
CA ASP A 961 41.30 17.29 -12.23
C ASP A 961 42.59 18.13 -12.31
N LEU A 962 42.95 18.88 -11.26
CA LEU A 962 44.18 19.68 -11.22
C LEU A 962 45.44 18.85 -11.43
N ILE A 963 45.50 17.62 -10.90
CA ILE A 963 46.69 16.76 -11.07
C ILE A 963 46.88 16.32 -12.53
N LEU A 964 45.82 16.31 -13.33
CA LEU A 964 45.86 15.96 -14.75
C LEU A 964 46.23 17.17 -15.62
N HIS A 965 45.80 18.36 -15.21
CA HIS A 965 45.93 19.58 -16.02
C HIS A 965 47.15 20.44 -15.66
N THR A 966 47.78 20.21 -14.50
CA THR A 966 48.95 20.95 -14.02
C THR A 966 50.17 20.01 -13.94
N PRO A 967 51.04 19.94 -14.97
CA PRO A 967 52.22 19.07 -15.00
C PRO A 967 53.11 19.19 -13.76
N GLU A 968 53.31 20.42 -13.29
CA GLU A 968 54.20 20.76 -12.18
C GLU A 968 53.65 20.24 -10.84
N LEU A 969 52.32 20.12 -10.72
CA LEU A 969 51.66 19.55 -9.54
C LEU A 969 51.88 18.03 -9.49
N PHE A 970 51.72 17.34 -10.63
CA PHE A 970 52.01 15.92 -10.74
C PHE A 970 53.47 15.63 -10.39
N ASP A 971 54.40 16.41 -10.93
CA ASP A 971 55.83 16.28 -10.66
C ASP A 971 56.15 16.47 -9.17
N ALA A 972 55.55 17.46 -8.51
CA ALA A 972 55.73 17.70 -7.08
C ALA A 972 55.21 16.54 -6.21
N VAL A 973 54.05 15.96 -6.55
CA VAL A 973 53.49 14.80 -5.83
C VAL A 973 54.37 13.56 -6.04
N ASP A 974 54.80 13.31 -7.27
CA ASP A 974 55.65 12.17 -7.63
C ASP A 974 57.03 12.25 -6.94
N ASP A 975 57.66 13.41 -6.93
CA ASP A 975 58.95 13.62 -6.27
C ASP A 975 58.84 13.49 -4.75
N ALA A 976 57.75 13.97 -4.14
CA ALA A 976 57.48 13.82 -2.72
C ALA A 976 57.27 12.35 -2.32
N LEU A 977 56.50 11.59 -3.12
CA LEU A 977 56.30 10.17 -2.90
C LEU A 977 57.61 9.37 -3.01
N ARG A 978 58.51 9.73 -3.93
CA ARG A 978 59.84 9.10 -4.05
C ARG A 978 60.80 9.43 -2.91
N ALA A 979 60.57 10.53 -2.20
CA ALA A 979 61.38 10.93 -1.06
C ALA A 979 61.03 10.18 0.24
N LEU A 980 59.88 9.50 0.29
CA LEU A 980 59.46 8.67 1.42
C LEU A 980 60.24 7.35 1.48
N ASP A 981 60.65 6.94 2.68
CA ASP A 981 61.14 5.58 2.89
C ASP A 981 59.99 4.55 2.85
N SER A 982 60.34 3.26 2.79
CA SER A 982 59.36 2.19 2.63
C SER A 982 58.36 2.07 3.79
N ASP A 983 58.80 2.30 5.03
CA ASP A 983 57.93 2.18 6.21
C ASP A 983 56.97 3.38 6.31
N ALA A 984 57.47 4.58 6.02
CA ALA A 984 56.66 5.80 5.94
C ALA A 984 55.64 5.73 4.79
N PHE A 985 56.02 5.21 3.63
CA PHE A 985 55.10 5.03 2.51
C PHE A 985 53.97 4.04 2.85
N LEU A 986 54.29 2.89 3.47
CA LEU A 986 53.29 1.91 3.88
C LEU A 986 52.32 2.46 4.95
N ALA A 987 52.83 3.25 5.89
CA ALA A 987 52.00 3.88 6.94
C ALA A 987 50.97 4.87 6.36
N LEU A 988 51.31 5.58 5.27
CA LEU A 988 50.45 6.59 4.65
C LEU A 988 49.59 6.06 3.51
N LEU A 989 49.82 4.82 3.07
CA LEU A 989 49.14 4.22 1.92
C LEU A 989 47.60 4.26 2.01
N PRO A 990 46.95 4.03 3.17
CA PRO A 990 45.50 4.13 3.28
C PRO A 990 44.97 5.54 2.98
N ASP A 991 45.61 6.57 3.56
CA ASP A 991 45.22 7.97 3.35
C ASP A 991 45.50 8.44 1.92
N LEU A 992 46.61 7.98 1.32
CA LEU A 992 46.91 8.21 -0.09
C LEU A 992 45.84 7.57 -0.99
N ARG A 993 45.47 6.30 -0.76
CA ARG A 993 44.39 5.66 -1.52
C ARG A 993 43.10 6.46 -1.42
N ARG A 994 42.72 6.90 -0.21
CA ARG A 994 41.55 7.76 0.01
C ARG A 994 41.63 9.08 -0.76
N ALA A 995 42.79 9.74 -0.81
CA ALA A 995 42.95 10.99 -1.55
C ALA A 995 42.65 10.83 -3.05
N PHE A 996 42.91 9.67 -3.64
CA PHE A 996 42.73 9.40 -5.07
C PHE A 996 41.39 8.74 -5.45
N THR A 997 40.51 8.40 -4.49
CA THR A 997 39.21 7.75 -4.79
C THR A 997 38.24 8.65 -5.54
N TRP A 998 38.44 9.97 -5.50
CA TRP A 998 37.56 10.97 -6.12
C TRP A 998 37.74 11.10 -7.64
N LEU A 999 38.79 10.48 -8.21
CA LEU A 999 39.00 10.45 -9.66
C LEU A 999 38.01 9.51 -10.33
N ARG A 1000 37.41 9.99 -11.42
CA ARG A 1000 36.56 9.16 -12.30
C ARG A 1000 37.42 8.09 -12.99
N PRO A 1001 36.85 6.94 -13.42
CA PRO A 1001 37.61 5.88 -14.08
C PRO A 1001 38.47 6.35 -15.27
N THR A 1002 37.95 7.31 -16.07
CA THR A 1002 38.68 7.90 -17.19
C THR A 1002 39.85 8.80 -16.76
N GLU A 1003 39.70 9.48 -15.62
CA GLU A 1003 40.74 10.34 -15.03
C GLU A 1003 41.85 9.48 -14.44
N THR A 1004 41.50 8.40 -13.73
CA THR A 1004 42.44 7.39 -13.23
C THR A 1004 43.27 6.79 -14.36
N HIS A 1005 42.64 6.43 -15.47
CA HIS A 1005 43.36 5.89 -16.64
C HIS A 1005 44.37 6.90 -17.24
N ARG A 1006 44.00 8.17 -17.33
CA ARG A 1006 44.91 9.24 -17.80
C ARG A 1006 46.07 9.47 -16.84
N LEU A 1007 45.82 9.44 -15.53
CA LEU A 1007 46.87 9.53 -14.52
C LEU A 1007 47.84 8.35 -14.65
N ALA A 1008 47.32 7.13 -14.81
CA ALA A 1008 48.13 5.92 -14.99
C ALA A 1008 49.03 6.00 -16.25
N GLN A 1009 48.52 6.53 -17.37
CA GLN A 1009 49.33 6.77 -18.58
C GLN A 1009 50.52 7.70 -18.30
N ARG A 1010 50.28 8.79 -17.57
CA ARG A 1010 51.32 9.78 -17.24
C ARG A 1010 52.37 9.23 -16.26
N VAL A 1011 51.94 8.41 -15.30
CA VAL A 1011 52.84 7.67 -14.40
C VAL A 1011 53.69 6.67 -15.18
N ALA A 1012 53.10 5.94 -16.13
CA ALA A 1012 53.82 4.98 -16.98
C ALA A 1012 54.89 5.68 -17.84
N GLU A 1013 54.57 6.82 -18.44
CA GLU A 1013 55.52 7.63 -19.21
C GLU A 1013 56.72 8.10 -18.36
N ARG A 1014 56.48 8.52 -17.12
CA ARG A 1014 57.54 9.03 -16.22
C ARG A 1014 58.38 7.94 -15.57
N THR A 1015 57.80 6.77 -15.31
CA THR A 1015 58.50 5.63 -14.66
C THR A 1015 59.12 4.64 -15.65
N GLY A 1016 58.76 4.73 -16.94
CA GLY A 1016 59.16 3.76 -17.96
C GLY A 1016 58.42 2.43 -17.88
N ALA A 1017 57.37 2.34 -17.05
CA ALA A 1017 56.49 1.18 -16.96
C ALA A 1017 55.50 1.14 -18.15
N ARG A 1018 54.89 -0.02 -18.42
CA ARG A 1018 53.78 -0.09 -19.40
C ARG A 1018 52.46 0.24 -18.69
N VAL A 1019 51.53 0.92 -19.37
CA VAL A 1019 50.23 1.36 -18.79
C VAL A 1019 49.43 0.19 -18.23
N ASP A 1020 49.48 -0.97 -18.89
CA ASP A 1020 48.86 -2.24 -18.49
C ASP A 1020 49.46 -2.87 -17.22
N GLN A 1021 50.65 -2.42 -16.80
CA GLN A 1021 51.28 -2.83 -15.53
C GLN A 1021 50.89 -1.91 -14.35
N VAL A 1022 50.34 -0.72 -14.65
CA VAL A 1022 49.94 0.29 -13.65
C VAL A 1022 48.43 0.26 -13.44
N ASP A 1023 47.65 0.10 -14.50
CA ASP A 1023 46.19 -0.07 -14.50
C ASP A 1023 45.84 -1.56 -14.30
N VAL A 1024 46.10 -2.09 -13.10
CA VAL A 1024 45.81 -3.49 -12.76
C VAL A 1024 44.30 -3.66 -12.59
N ARG A 1025 43.61 -4.03 -13.68
CA ARG A 1025 42.27 -4.61 -13.59
C ARG A 1025 42.40 -6.07 -13.16
N VAL A 1026 42.20 -6.34 -11.89
CA VAL A 1026 42.04 -7.72 -11.40
C VAL A 1026 40.73 -8.25 -11.98
N ALA A 1027 40.83 -9.17 -12.94
CA ALA A 1027 39.68 -9.94 -13.38
C ALA A 1027 39.34 -10.91 -12.25
N LEU A 1028 38.34 -10.56 -11.44
CA LEU A 1028 37.81 -11.45 -10.42
C LEU A 1028 37.09 -12.59 -11.12
N SER A 1029 37.51 -13.83 -10.84
CA SER A 1029 36.76 -15.01 -11.24
C SER A 1029 35.50 -15.17 -10.38
N GLU A 1030 34.56 -15.99 -10.84
CA GLU A 1030 33.37 -16.37 -10.05
C GLU A 1030 33.78 -17.04 -8.72
N GLU A 1031 34.91 -17.75 -8.71
CA GLU A 1031 35.51 -18.37 -7.51
C GLU A 1031 36.07 -17.32 -6.53
N ASP A 1032 36.70 -16.25 -7.03
CA ASP A 1032 37.17 -15.13 -6.20
C ASP A 1032 35.99 -14.38 -5.56
N LEU A 1033 34.88 -14.22 -6.30
CA LEU A 1033 33.66 -13.59 -5.79
C LEU A 1033 33.00 -14.45 -4.70
N ALA A 1034 32.88 -15.76 -4.94
CA ALA A 1034 32.34 -16.70 -3.95
C ALA A 1034 33.20 -16.73 -2.67
N THR A 1035 34.53 -16.70 -2.82
CA THR A 1035 35.47 -16.65 -1.69
C THR A 1035 35.35 -15.32 -0.93
N GLY A 1036 35.21 -14.21 -1.64
CA GLY A 1036 34.98 -12.88 -1.05
C GLY A 1036 33.68 -12.83 -0.23
N LEU A 1037 32.57 -13.34 -0.77
CA LEU A 1037 31.28 -13.42 -0.07
C LEU A 1037 31.36 -14.30 1.19
N ALA A 1038 32.07 -15.43 1.12
CA ALA A 1038 32.27 -16.29 2.28
C ALA A 1038 33.06 -15.59 3.40
N LEU A 1039 34.11 -14.84 3.04
CA LEU A 1039 34.88 -14.01 3.97
C LEU A 1039 34.05 -12.88 4.57
N ASP A 1040 33.17 -12.26 3.78
CA ASP A 1040 32.30 -11.17 4.24
C ASP A 1040 31.27 -11.68 5.25
N HIS A 1041 30.69 -12.86 5.00
CA HIS A 1041 29.81 -13.54 5.95
C HIS A 1041 30.54 -13.92 7.24
N GLU A 1042 31.78 -14.40 7.14
CA GLU A 1042 32.60 -14.73 8.32
C GLU A 1042 32.95 -13.47 9.13
N LEU A 1043 33.30 -12.38 8.46
CA LEU A 1043 33.58 -11.09 9.09
C LEU A 1043 32.33 -10.53 9.78
N ALA A 1044 31.17 -10.57 9.14
CA ALA A 1044 29.90 -10.15 9.73
C ALA A 1044 29.58 -10.95 10.99
N ALA A 1045 29.75 -12.27 10.95
CA ALA A 1045 29.56 -13.14 12.12
C ALA A 1045 30.54 -12.84 13.25
N VAL A 1046 31.81 -12.51 12.94
CA VAL A 1046 32.81 -12.10 13.93
C VAL A 1046 32.46 -10.74 14.55
N LEU A 1047 32.08 -9.76 13.73
CA LEU A 1047 31.67 -8.44 14.21
C LEU A 1047 30.42 -8.52 15.07
N GLU A 1048 29.45 -9.36 14.72
CA GLU A 1048 28.24 -9.58 15.51
C GLU A 1048 28.54 -10.28 16.84
N ARG A 1049 29.35 -11.35 16.81
CA ARG A 1049 29.82 -12.05 18.03
C ARG A 1049 30.54 -11.10 18.99
N ASP A 1050 31.34 -10.18 18.45
CA ASP A 1050 32.17 -9.27 19.22
C ASP A 1050 31.45 -7.94 19.55
N GLY A 1051 30.15 -7.81 19.22
CA GLY A 1051 29.31 -6.65 19.54
C GLY A 1051 29.59 -5.39 18.70
N LEU A 1052 30.33 -5.54 17.61
CA LEU A 1052 30.78 -4.48 16.70
C LEU A 1052 29.98 -4.45 15.39
N ALA A 1053 28.78 -5.05 15.35
CA ALA A 1053 27.92 -5.05 14.17
C ALA A 1053 27.64 -3.63 13.61
N HIS A 1054 27.65 -2.60 14.47
CA HIS A 1054 27.47 -1.20 14.09
C HIS A 1054 28.69 -0.56 13.37
N TRP A 1055 29.85 -1.22 13.34
CA TRP A 1055 31.06 -0.74 12.65
C TRP A 1055 31.09 -1.08 11.16
N GLY A 1056 30.16 -1.91 10.65
CA GLY A 1056 30.06 -2.26 9.24
C GLY A 1056 29.69 -1.11 8.29
N GLY A 1057 29.31 0.07 8.82
CA GLY A 1057 29.30 1.36 8.13
C GLY A 1057 28.40 1.51 6.89
N GLY A 1058 27.17 2.00 7.09
CA GLY A 1058 26.44 2.82 6.11
C GLY A 1058 24.91 2.60 6.09
N PRO A 1059 24.06 3.64 6.20
CA PRO A 1059 22.61 3.51 6.05
C PRO A 1059 22.28 3.17 4.59
N GLY A 1060 22.09 1.89 4.29
CA GLY A 1060 21.72 1.41 2.95
C GLY A 1060 22.20 0.02 2.56
N ALA A 1061 23.05 -0.66 3.35
CA ALA A 1061 23.59 -1.99 3.00
C ALA A 1061 23.07 -3.13 3.90
N GLY A 1062 21.88 -2.98 4.49
CA GLY A 1062 21.27 -3.99 5.36
C GLY A 1062 20.13 -4.73 4.69
N ALA A 1063 20.37 -5.49 3.61
CA ALA A 1063 19.33 -6.34 3.02
C ALA A 1063 19.85 -7.50 2.14
N THR A 1064 20.94 -8.21 2.47
CA THR A 1064 21.27 -9.47 1.75
C THR A 1064 22.00 -10.50 2.61
N ALA A 1065 21.56 -10.74 3.85
CA ALA A 1065 22.01 -11.92 4.61
C ALA A 1065 20.87 -12.46 5.47
N ARG A 1066 19.85 -13.08 4.83
CA ARG A 1066 18.91 -13.94 5.54
C ARG A 1066 19.47 -15.35 5.60
N ALA A 1067 19.63 -15.82 6.83
CA ALA A 1067 20.11 -17.14 7.20
C ALA A 1067 19.38 -18.26 6.46
N VAL A 1068 20.14 -19.14 5.79
CA VAL A 1068 19.67 -20.49 5.48
C VAL A 1068 19.69 -21.27 6.79
N SER A 1069 18.54 -21.34 7.46
CA SER A 1069 18.37 -22.22 8.62
C SER A 1069 18.35 -23.67 8.15
N ALA A 1070 19.42 -24.39 8.45
CA ALA A 1070 19.46 -25.84 8.36
C ALA A 1070 18.46 -26.43 9.35
N GLY A 1071 17.48 -27.15 8.82
CA GLY A 1071 16.50 -27.87 9.62
C GLY A 1071 15.64 -28.74 8.74
N ASP A 1072 16.20 -29.79 8.16
CA ASP A 1072 15.52 -31.08 8.18
C ASP A 1072 16.47 -32.25 7.94
N THR A 1073 16.27 -33.25 8.78
CA THR A 1073 17.05 -34.46 8.96
C THR A 1073 16.98 -35.38 7.74
N VAL A 1074 18.13 -35.78 7.19
CA VAL A 1074 18.24 -37.03 6.44
C VAL A 1074 19.42 -37.84 6.96
N SER A 1075 19.07 -39.09 7.28
CA SER A 1075 19.86 -40.13 7.92
C SER A 1075 21.16 -40.44 7.18
N ALA A 1076 22.21 -40.72 7.97
CA ALA A 1076 23.43 -41.37 7.53
C ALA A 1076 23.12 -42.74 6.89
N GLY A 1077 23.79 -43.03 5.78
CA GLY A 1077 23.82 -44.35 5.16
C GLY A 1077 24.54 -44.36 3.82
N ASP A 1078 25.68 -45.07 3.79
CA ASP A 1078 26.26 -45.74 2.63
C ASP A 1078 27.28 -45.02 1.71
N THR A 1079 28.56 -45.26 2.08
CA THR A 1079 29.62 -45.85 1.25
C THR A 1079 29.94 -45.35 -0.17
N VAL A 1080 31.17 -44.81 -0.30
CA VAL A 1080 32.22 -45.17 -1.28
C VAL A 1080 31.78 -45.64 -2.68
N SER A 1081 32.06 -44.82 -3.71
CA SER A 1081 32.90 -45.26 -4.85
C SER A 1081 33.25 -44.14 -5.82
N ALA A 1082 34.52 -44.16 -6.21
CA ALA A 1082 35.08 -43.43 -7.33
C ALA A 1082 34.45 -43.85 -8.68
N GLY A 1083 34.36 -42.89 -9.60
CA GLY A 1083 33.95 -43.15 -10.98
C GLY A 1083 34.23 -41.95 -11.87
N ALA A 1084 35.25 -42.07 -12.70
CA ALA A 1084 35.77 -41.06 -13.60
C ALA A 1084 34.84 -40.71 -14.78
N ALA A 1085 35.12 -39.54 -15.36
CA ALA A 1085 35.30 -39.27 -16.80
C ALA A 1085 34.36 -38.23 -17.44
N ALA A 1086 35.03 -37.18 -17.91
CA ALA A 1086 35.00 -36.68 -19.30
C ALA A 1086 33.99 -35.59 -19.72
N THR A 1087 34.59 -34.40 -19.93
CA THR A 1087 34.63 -33.58 -21.18
C THR A 1087 33.39 -32.84 -21.68
N GLY A 1088 33.63 -31.55 -21.96
CA GLY A 1088 32.96 -30.71 -22.96
C GLY A 1088 32.07 -29.64 -22.31
N GLY A 1089 32.22 -28.34 -22.50
CA GLY A 1089 32.99 -27.56 -23.47
C GLY A 1089 32.10 -26.39 -23.94
N GLY A 1090 32.53 -25.16 -23.67
CA GLY A 1090 32.24 -23.94 -24.44
C GLY A 1090 30.81 -23.38 -24.44
N ALA A 1091 30.63 -22.22 -23.80
CA ALA A 1091 30.59 -20.90 -24.45
C ALA A 1091 30.57 -19.80 -23.38
#